data_AF-A0AAV7JY73-F1
#
_entry.id   AF-A0AAV7JY73-F1
#
_cell.length_a   1.000
_cell.length_b   1.000
_cell.length_c   1.000
_cell.angle_alpha   90.00
_cell.angle_beta   90.00
_cell.angle_gamma   90.00
#
_symmetry.space_group_name_H-M   'P 1'
#
loop_
_entity.id
_entity.type
_entity.pdbx_description
1 polymer ?
#
loop_
_entity_poly.entity_id
_entity_poly.type
_entity_poly.pdbx_seq_one_letter_code
_entity_poly.pdbx_strand_id
1 'polypeptide(L)'
;MASLYSNTDPYSEPSDADTPVMVLASKNGIWDTVWSILDKKPYLVNSIPKERAWAILHQAVWWKNINAVERILQIPGCDSELLTKNGLRPLDIETTVGIQQLIKKHINSNELSKSSFFLTLEELAEPADEIPCNMSDEELDEKEPQKTKEIHEAAKKRNWKTMFKILKIWGHLINLVNPETGLAPIHEAAIDGNDKAVIELMSYTACDPLVKTKKPAKVGHGKTAAEITASQAVKSAIHWNLNESKKKYTTAPTCVDPGTAQLNLMWYVHEAILNNSICDKTYDSKYYRSFPDMEEGIFNFINVINNWESARDSVVKEIKRIDAAKIEAIQNTNSKDAFFQSLIHLYTTEYYSRLNKCLREHPTSLPDVVTKSDKSYRVYTALINALLFYGDFNGLKKQCTEVTYRGMELSSKDLQQYTKVGNKFSWIPFTSSSIEEKSRFPGNCLFIFNNKTKCQWSPRGIKDISEYENEHEYLYPCGAYFEVTKFKKQINHNDKNHIYLKLIDLPKVLKPFELIYDKTKLNYDNLVLEYNKVYCPIIAQRRLVDEANERLHELHSEMGRNRNYKKEAAEHKVSKINLPKGETAYHCRDCNTTCDYPCPESHMYLERCRFCIPCAEGACTKCRGKCYFKRHTKTNFKIHEEVVNRTVIDVPMRTKYEAAETNYRSQNVEYQTLKLNWETNFHKFPKATQLITKMTESTQQLANILGVNDDNAWDNWDDTVIQFSECRSFVEECRFEMSQLGLM
;
A
#
# COMPACT_ATOMS: atom_id res chain seq x y z
N MET A 1 34.55 -44.11 15.23
CA MET A 1 35.42 -42.98 15.60
C MET A 1 34.60 -42.10 16.54
N ALA A 2 34.48 -42.43 17.82
CA ALA A 2 35.43 -42.08 18.89
C ALA A 2 35.72 -40.56 18.87
N SER A 3 35.05 -39.79 19.72
CA SER A 3 35.51 -39.42 21.07
C SER A 3 36.66 -38.42 21.02
N LEU A 4 36.39 -37.17 21.39
CA LEU A 4 37.22 -36.29 22.23
C LEU A 4 36.58 -34.89 22.27
N TYR A 5 35.70 -34.64 23.25
CA TYR A 5 35.66 -33.35 23.96
C TYR A 5 35.21 -33.66 25.39
N SER A 6 36.21 -33.74 26.25
CA SER A 6 36.13 -33.95 27.68
C SER A 6 35.51 -32.76 28.39
N ASN A 7 34.71 -33.06 29.42
CA ASN A 7 34.28 -32.18 30.49
C ASN A 7 35.32 -31.13 30.88
N THR A 8 35.00 -29.85 30.66
CA THR A 8 35.51 -28.74 31.45
C THR A 8 34.33 -27.97 32.00
N ASP A 9 34.35 -27.78 33.32
CA ASP A 9 33.39 -27.02 34.10
C ASP A 9 33.13 -25.61 33.50
N PRO A 10 31.87 -25.26 33.15
CA PRO A 10 31.55 -23.96 32.55
C PRO A 10 31.65 -22.77 33.52
N TYR A 11 32.06 -22.97 34.77
CA TYR A 11 32.14 -21.92 35.79
C TYR A 11 33.55 -21.62 36.35
N SER A 12 34.64 -22.12 35.76
CA SER A 12 35.97 -21.57 36.07
C SER A 12 36.15 -20.23 35.36
N GLU A 13 36.35 -19.13 36.10
CA GLU A 13 36.63 -17.81 35.54
C GLU A 13 37.72 -17.90 34.45
N PRO A 14 37.47 -17.45 33.21
CA PRO A 14 38.47 -17.49 32.18
C PRO A 14 39.64 -16.60 32.60
N SER A 15 40.82 -17.21 32.73
CA SER A 15 42.06 -16.48 32.98
C SER A 15 42.29 -15.43 31.89
N ASP A 16 42.07 -14.17 32.23
CA ASP A 16 42.23 -12.96 31.40
C ASP A 16 43.70 -12.66 31.01
N ALA A 17 44.62 -13.60 31.22
CA ALA A 17 46.06 -13.42 31.00
C ALA A 17 46.41 -13.01 29.55
N ASP A 18 45.59 -13.39 28.56
CA ASP A 18 45.81 -13.07 27.15
C ASP A 18 45.34 -11.67 26.76
N THR A 19 44.43 -11.05 27.54
CA THR A 19 43.91 -9.71 27.24
C THR A 19 45.01 -8.62 27.26
N PRO A 20 45.88 -8.55 28.28
CA PRO A 20 47.03 -7.64 28.26
C PRO A 20 47.98 -7.88 27.09
N VAL A 21 48.25 -9.15 26.74
CA VAL A 21 49.16 -9.53 25.65
C VAL A 21 48.60 -9.11 24.30
N MET A 22 47.32 -9.38 24.05
CA MET A 22 46.62 -9.01 22.83
C MET A 22 46.55 -7.49 22.64
N VAL A 23 46.16 -6.75 23.68
CA VAL A 23 46.09 -5.28 23.59
C VAL A 23 47.48 -4.67 23.46
N LEU A 24 48.51 -5.22 24.12
CA LEU A 24 49.89 -4.79 23.95
C LEU A 24 50.40 -5.05 22.52
N ALA A 25 50.09 -6.21 21.94
CA ALA A 25 50.44 -6.54 20.56
C ALA A 25 49.77 -5.58 19.56
N SER A 26 48.47 -5.29 19.73
CA SER A 26 47.74 -4.32 18.89
C SER A 26 48.30 -2.90 19.02
N LYS A 27 48.69 -2.48 20.24
CA LYS A 27 49.35 -1.19 20.48
C LYS A 27 50.68 -1.08 19.73
N ASN A 28 51.42 -2.18 19.60
CA ASN A 28 52.70 -2.22 18.88
C ASN A 28 52.53 -2.55 17.39
N GLY A 29 51.30 -2.65 16.87
CA GLY A 29 51.02 -2.99 15.48
C GLY A 29 51.33 -4.44 15.09
N ILE A 30 51.52 -5.35 16.06
CA ILE A 30 51.85 -6.76 15.83
C ILE A 30 50.54 -7.57 15.70
N TRP A 31 49.88 -7.40 14.55
CA TRP A 31 48.53 -7.95 14.32
C TRP A 31 48.48 -9.48 14.22
N ASP A 32 49.55 -10.15 13.80
CA ASP A 32 49.59 -11.62 13.74
C ASP A 32 49.42 -12.27 15.12
N THR A 33 50.03 -11.67 16.15
CA THR A 33 49.86 -12.10 17.54
C THR A 33 48.43 -11.86 18.00
N VAL A 34 47.81 -10.72 17.62
CA VAL A 34 46.40 -10.41 17.92
C VAL A 34 45.48 -11.47 17.31
N TRP A 35 45.69 -11.82 16.04
CA TRP A 35 44.88 -12.85 15.35
C TRP A 35 45.10 -14.24 15.94
N SER A 36 46.33 -14.61 16.28
CA SER A 36 46.61 -15.91 16.91
C SER A 36 45.87 -16.13 18.25
N ILE A 37 45.54 -15.04 18.94
CA ILE A 37 44.76 -15.04 20.18
C ILE A 37 43.26 -15.00 19.88
N LEU A 38 42.78 -14.10 19.01
CA LEU A 38 41.34 -13.97 18.70
C LEU A 38 40.78 -15.16 17.93
N ASP A 39 41.57 -15.80 17.07
CA ASP A 39 41.13 -17.01 16.35
C ASP A 39 40.86 -18.17 17.33
N LYS A 40 41.50 -18.17 18.51
CA LYS A 40 41.26 -19.16 19.58
C LYS A 40 40.25 -18.67 20.62
N LYS A 41 40.16 -17.36 20.85
CA LYS A 41 39.39 -16.71 21.92
C LYS A 41 38.66 -15.46 21.39
N PRO A 42 37.67 -15.61 20.49
CA PRO A 42 37.00 -14.48 19.84
C PRO A 42 36.22 -13.60 20.82
N TYR A 43 35.77 -14.15 21.95
CA TYR A 43 35.08 -13.41 23.00
C TYR A 43 35.91 -12.29 23.64
N LEU A 44 37.24 -12.26 23.42
CA LEU A 44 38.13 -11.21 23.90
C LEU A 44 38.08 -9.92 23.04
N VAL A 45 37.33 -9.91 21.93
CA VAL A 45 37.31 -8.80 20.96
C VAL A 45 36.98 -7.43 21.59
N ASN A 46 36.15 -7.42 22.64
CA ASN A 46 35.75 -6.20 23.36
C ASN A 46 36.50 -5.98 24.68
N SER A 47 37.50 -6.80 25.02
CA SER A 47 38.16 -6.74 26.33
C SER A 47 39.13 -5.56 26.45
N ILE A 48 39.07 -4.86 27.59
CA ILE A 48 39.97 -3.75 27.95
C ILE A 48 40.75 -4.14 29.22
N PRO A 49 42.08 -4.35 29.17
CA PRO A 49 42.83 -4.78 30.34
C PRO A 49 42.87 -3.68 31.41
N LYS A 50 43.00 -4.07 32.69
CA LYS A 50 43.03 -3.14 33.84
C LYS A 50 44.06 -2.01 33.67
N GLU A 51 45.23 -2.33 33.13
CA GLU A 51 46.36 -1.41 32.90
C GLU A 51 46.24 -0.50 31.66
N ARG A 52 45.18 -0.62 30.85
CA ARG A 52 45.03 0.15 29.60
C ARG A 52 43.65 0.78 29.49
N ALA A 53 43.56 1.84 28.68
CA ALA A 53 42.30 2.55 28.43
C ALA A 53 41.54 2.06 27.19
N TRP A 54 42.21 1.30 26.30
CA TRP A 54 41.74 1.04 24.92
C TRP A 54 41.62 -0.45 24.65
N ALA A 55 40.57 -0.84 23.92
CA ALA A 55 40.40 -2.17 23.32
C ALA A 55 41.18 -2.29 21.99
N ILE A 56 41.20 -3.48 21.40
CA ILE A 56 41.89 -3.73 20.12
C ILE A 56 41.31 -2.94 18.94
N LEU A 57 39.99 -2.68 18.91
CA LEU A 57 39.35 -1.89 17.86
C LEU A 57 39.86 -0.43 17.89
N HIS A 58 39.95 0.15 19.09
CA HIS A 58 40.52 1.48 19.28
C HIS A 58 41.98 1.56 18.82
N GLN A 59 42.77 0.53 19.10
CA GLN A 59 44.16 0.44 18.64
C GLN A 59 44.23 0.34 17.11
N ALA A 60 43.38 -0.49 16.48
CA ALA A 60 43.33 -0.63 15.02
C ALA A 60 42.99 0.68 14.32
N VAL A 61 42.03 1.41 14.91
CA VAL A 61 41.61 2.73 14.46
C VAL A 61 42.73 3.76 14.60
N TRP A 62 43.39 3.83 15.76
CA TRP A 62 44.51 4.74 15.99
C TRP A 62 45.69 4.50 15.04
N TRP A 63 45.98 3.24 14.75
CA TRP A 63 46.98 2.84 13.75
C TRP A 63 46.57 3.11 12.31
N LYS A 64 45.34 3.59 12.08
CA LYS A 64 44.74 3.80 10.75
C LYS A 64 44.83 2.53 9.87
N ASN A 65 44.79 1.35 10.49
CA ASN A 65 44.91 0.06 9.82
C ASN A 65 43.54 -0.47 9.41
N ILE A 66 43.13 -0.13 8.19
CA ILE A 66 41.80 -0.46 7.64
C ILE A 66 41.52 -1.97 7.62
N ASN A 67 42.54 -2.80 7.30
CA ASN A 67 42.39 -4.25 7.25
C ASN A 67 42.15 -4.85 8.64
N ALA A 68 42.83 -4.31 9.66
CA ALA A 68 42.60 -4.73 11.04
C ALA A 68 41.22 -4.30 11.53
N VAL A 69 40.75 -3.09 11.20
CA VAL A 69 39.41 -2.62 11.53
C VAL A 69 38.35 -3.50 10.87
N GLU A 70 38.46 -3.76 9.56
CA GLU A 70 37.51 -4.60 8.83
C GLU A 70 37.46 -6.02 9.40
N ARG A 71 38.62 -6.64 9.67
CA ARG A 71 38.67 -7.99 10.27
C ARG A 71 38.09 -8.03 11.68
N ILE A 72 38.35 -7.02 12.51
CA ILE A 72 37.80 -6.94 13.88
C ILE A 72 36.27 -6.80 13.84
N LEU A 73 35.74 -5.95 12.97
CA LEU A 73 34.29 -5.75 12.80
C LEU A 73 33.56 -7.01 12.28
N GLN A 74 34.28 -7.94 11.64
CA GLN A 74 33.71 -9.23 11.23
C GLN A 74 33.63 -10.26 12.36
N ILE A 75 34.27 -10.04 13.51
CA ILE A 75 34.23 -10.97 14.64
C ILE A 75 32.85 -10.89 15.31
N PRO A 76 32.10 -12.01 15.41
CA PRO A 76 30.80 -12.02 16.07
C PRO A 76 30.87 -11.48 17.49
N GLY A 77 30.00 -10.52 17.81
CA GLY A 77 29.97 -9.86 19.11
C GLY A 77 30.90 -8.64 19.24
N CYS A 78 31.63 -8.24 18.19
CA CYS A 78 32.37 -6.98 18.20
C CYS A 78 31.44 -5.77 18.40
N ASP A 79 31.74 -4.95 19.40
CA ASP A 79 31.02 -3.72 19.68
C ASP A 79 31.73 -2.52 19.04
N SER A 80 31.18 -2.04 17.92
CA SER A 80 31.69 -0.86 17.21
C SER A 80 31.49 0.46 17.94
N GLU A 81 30.69 0.47 19.02
CA GLU A 81 30.44 1.62 19.88
C GLU A 81 31.12 1.53 21.25
N LEU A 82 31.92 0.48 21.47
CA LEU A 82 32.64 0.25 22.73
C LEU A 82 33.40 1.50 23.18
N LEU A 83 33.19 1.96 24.40
CA LEU A 83 33.88 3.13 24.93
C LEU A 83 35.26 2.78 25.49
N THR A 84 36.25 3.63 25.21
CA THR A 84 37.50 3.64 26.00
C THR A 84 37.22 4.02 27.46
N LYS A 85 38.16 3.78 28.37
CA LYS A 85 38.07 4.25 29.78
C LYS A 85 37.93 5.78 29.90
N ASN A 86 38.22 6.51 28.84
CA ASN A 86 38.08 7.97 28.78
C ASN A 86 36.78 8.42 28.06
N GLY A 87 35.87 7.49 27.75
CA GLY A 87 34.57 7.80 27.14
C GLY A 87 34.60 8.08 25.63
N LEU A 88 35.71 7.82 24.94
CA LEU A 88 35.80 7.97 23.47
C LEU A 88 35.36 6.68 22.77
N ARG A 89 34.54 6.80 21.73
CA ARG A 89 34.22 5.70 20.79
C ARG A 89 35.32 5.52 19.75
N PRO A 90 35.35 4.39 19.03
CA PRO A 90 36.22 4.22 17.87
C PRO A 90 36.04 5.33 16.82
N LEU A 91 34.82 5.85 16.64
CA LEU A 91 34.54 6.94 15.69
C LEU A 91 35.09 8.31 16.14
N ASP A 92 35.28 8.49 17.46
CA ASP A 92 35.77 9.75 18.03
C ASP A 92 37.31 9.82 18.03
N ILE A 93 38.00 8.71 17.71
CA ILE A 93 39.44 8.68 17.49
C ILE A 93 39.76 9.24 16.10
N GLU A 94 40.85 10.00 15.99
CA GLU A 94 41.29 10.59 14.72
C GLU A 94 41.50 9.51 13.63
N THR A 95 40.65 9.51 12.61
CA THR A 95 40.46 8.41 11.66
C THR A 95 40.52 8.88 10.20
N THR A 96 40.75 7.96 9.27
CA THR A 96 40.56 8.23 7.83
C THR A 96 39.09 8.05 7.44
N VAL A 97 38.66 8.70 6.35
CA VAL A 97 37.28 8.62 5.82
C VAL A 97 36.84 7.17 5.59
N GLY A 98 37.74 6.31 5.09
CA GLY A 98 37.44 4.88 4.85
C GLY A 98 37.14 4.10 6.14
N ILE A 99 37.86 4.38 7.23
CA ILE A 99 37.62 3.74 8.53
C ILE A 99 36.29 4.26 9.13
N GLN A 100 36.01 5.55 9.01
CA GLN A 100 34.72 6.12 9.44
C GLN A 100 33.53 5.49 8.72
N GLN A 101 33.65 5.28 7.41
CA GLN A 101 32.61 4.63 6.61
C GLN A 101 32.40 3.17 7.03
N LEU A 102 33.47 2.41 7.30
CA LEU A 102 33.38 1.03 7.76
C LEU A 102 32.69 0.92 9.13
N ILE A 103 33.08 1.76 10.09
CA ILE A 103 32.47 1.77 11.43
C ILE A 103 31.00 2.18 11.35
N LYS A 104 30.66 3.24 10.60
CA LYS A 104 29.26 3.66 10.39
C LYS A 104 28.43 2.58 9.70
N LYS A 105 28.99 1.90 8.69
CA LYS A 105 28.32 0.79 8.00
C LYS A 105 28.02 -0.35 8.98
N HIS A 106 28.98 -0.70 9.84
CA HIS A 106 28.81 -1.75 10.85
C HIS A 106 27.78 -1.37 11.92
N ILE A 107 27.79 -0.13 12.42
CA ILE A 107 26.78 0.40 13.33
C ILE A 107 25.40 0.30 12.70
N ASN A 108 25.23 0.79 11.48
CA ASN A 108 23.93 0.75 10.78
C ASN A 108 23.46 -0.70 10.53
N SER A 109 24.37 -1.63 10.20
CA SER A 109 24.01 -3.04 10.05
C SER A 109 23.63 -3.70 11.37
N ASN A 110 24.24 -3.29 12.48
CA ASN A 110 23.89 -3.75 13.82
C ASN A 110 22.61 -3.09 14.34
N GLU A 111 22.30 -1.85 13.97
CA GLU A 111 21.00 -1.21 14.26
C GLU A 111 19.88 -1.87 13.46
N LEU A 112 20.13 -2.22 12.20
CA LEU A 112 19.21 -3.01 11.37
C LEU A 112 19.04 -4.44 11.91
N SER A 113 20.10 -5.06 12.43
CA SER A 113 20.01 -6.40 13.03
C SER A 113 19.32 -6.37 14.40
N LYS A 114 19.62 -5.39 15.26
CA LYS A 114 18.93 -5.12 16.55
C LYS A 114 17.46 -4.73 16.35
N SER A 115 17.13 -4.03 15.25
CA SER A 115 15.75 -3.77 14.84
C SER A 115 15.01 -5.02 14.34
N SER A 116 15.75 -6.09 13.97
CA SER A 116 15.19 -7.32 13.42
C SER A 116 15.29 -8.54 14.36
N PHE A 117 15.91 -8.42 15.53
CA PHE A 117 16.11 -9.52 16.48
C PHE A 117 15.91 -9.06 17.93
N PHE A 118 14.63 -9.04 18.33
CA PHE A 118 14.08 -8.98 19.69
C PHE A 118 14.55 -7.89 20.68
N LEU A 119 13.56 -7.14 21.17
CA LEU A 119 13.45 -6.76 22.58
C LEU A 119 13.79 -7.97 23.48
N THR A 120 14.99 -8.03 24.03
CA THR A 120 15.30 -8.91 25.17
C THR A 120 14.69 -8.33 26.43
N LEU A 121 13.52 -8.88 26.78
CA LEU A 121 13.00 -9.37 28.08
C LEU A 121 13.57 -8.94 29.46
N GLU A 122 14.58 -8.08 29.60
CA GLU A 122 15.12 -7.69 30.93
C GLU A 122 15.05 -6.19 31.27
N GLU A 123 14.77 -5.30 30.30
CA GLU A 123 14.65 -3.85 30.57
C GLU A 123 13.21 -3.31 30.57
N LEU A 124 12.19 -4.19 30.55
CA LEU A 124 10.76 -3.84 30.67
C LEU A 124 10.14 -4.22 32.03
N ALA A 125 10.95 -4.41 33.06
CA ALA A 125 10.49 -4.61 34.43
C ALA A 125 10.08 -3.28 35.11
N GLU A 126 9.09 -2.59 34.55
CA GLU A 126 8.09 -1.87 35.34
C GLU A 126 6.71 -2.29 34.82
N PRO A 127 5.76 -2.62 35.71
CA PRO A 127 4.66 -3.53 35.40
C PRO A 127 3.68 -2.88 34.43
N ALA A 128 3.71 -3.31 33.18
CA ALA A 128 2.56 -3.19 32.32
C ALA A 128 1.49 -4.13 32.89
N ASP A 129 0.40 -3.53 33.37
CA ASP A 129 -0.82 -4.25 33.72
C ASP A 129 -1.15 -5.26 32.61
N GLU A 130 -1.48 -6.45 33.09
CA GLU A 130 -1.73 -7.70 32.38
C GLU A 130 -2.39 -7.51 31.01
N ILE A 131 -1.77 -8.09 29.98
CA ILE A 131 -2.48 -8.50 28.76
C ILE A 131 -3.69 -9.33 29.23
N PRO A 132 -4.93 -9.02 28.83
CA PRO A 132 -6.09 -9.75 29.32
C PRO A 132 -6.18 -11.10 28.61
N CYS A 133 -5.36 -12.06 29.02
CA CYS A 133 -5.54 -13.48 28.74
C CYS A 133 -6.71 -14.10 29.54
N ASN A 134 -7.45 -13.27 30.28
CA ASN A 134 -8.60 -13.66 31.12
C ASN A 134 -9.95 -13.12 30.62
N MET A 135 -10.04 -12.45 29.47
CA MET A 135 -11.34 -12.03 28.94
C MET A 135 -12.08 -13.22 28.32
N SER A 136 -13.31 -13.44 28.75
CA SER A 136 -14.20 -14.44 28.15
C SER A 136 -14.63 -14.01 26.74
N ASP A 137 -15.01 -14.98 25.88
CA ASP A 137 -15.52 -14.69 24.52
C ASP A 137 -16.69 -13.68 24.54
N GLU A 138 -17.51 -13.72 25.60
CA GLU A 138 -18.63 -12.79 25.82
C GLU A 138 -18.18 -11.34 26.11
N GLU A 139 -17.04 -11.14 26.78
CA GLU A 139 -16.47 -9.81 27.05
C GLU A 139 -15.73 -9.22 25.83
N LEU A 140 -15.24 -10.08 24.93
CA LEU A 140 -14.63 -9.68 23.66
C LEU A 140 -15.69 -9.12 22.70
N ASP A 141 -16.80 -9.84 22.54
CA ASP A 141 -17.92 -9.47 21.67
C ASP A 141 -18.57 -8.13 22.10
N GLU A 142 -18.62 -7.85 23.41
CA GLU A 142 -19.22 -6.61 23.93
C GLU A 142 -18.35 -5.36 23.67
N LYS A 143 -17.01 -5.52 23.64
CA LYS A 143 -16.05 -4.40 23.53
C LYS A 143 -15.56 -4.14 22.10
N GLU A 144 -15.64 -5.12 21.20
CA GLU A 144 -15.20 -5.02 19.80
C GLU A 144 -15.78 -3.82 19.02
N PRO A 145 -17.11 -3.54 19.09
CA PRO A 145 -17.70 -2.43 18.34
C PRO A 145 -17.18 -1.07 18.79
N GLN A 146 -16.95 -0.92 20.10
CA GLN A 146 -16.42 0.30 20.69
C GLN A 146 -14.96 0.52 20.27
N LYS A 147 -14.14 -0.54 20.28
CA LYS A 147 -12.72 -0.46 19.89
C LYS A 147 -12.54 -0.20 18.41
N THR A 148 -13.38 -0.81 17.57
CA THR A 148 -13.47 -0.50 16.14
C THR A 148 -13.66 1.00 15.92
N LYS A 149 -14.62 1.61 16.62
CA LYS A 149 -14.91 3.05 16.48
C LYS A 149 -13.71 3.90 16.90
N GLU A 150 -13.04 3.55 17.99
CA GLU A 150 -11.84 4.27 18.47
C GLU A 150 -10.68 4.21 17.47
N ILE A 151 -10.45 3.08 16.81
CA ILE A 151 -9.42 2.92 15.76
C ILE A 151 -9.69 3.89 14.61
N HIS A 152 -10.92 3.89 14.10
CA HIS A 152 -11.31 4.74 12.96
C HIS A 152 -11.33 6.22 13.31
N GLU A 153 -11.76 6.59 14.53
CA GLU A 153 -11.68 7.97 15.00
C GLU A 153 -10.23 8.45 15.15
N ALA A 154 -9.33 7.59 15.65
CA ALA A 154 -7.91 7.90 15.75
C ALA A 154 -7.28 8.10 14.36
N ALA A 155 -7.57 7.21 13.40
CA ALA A 155 -7.11 7.34 12.02
C ALA A 155 -7.62 8.62 11.35
N LYS A 156 -8.93 8.91 11.47
CA LYS A 156 -9.55 10.14 10.95
C LYS A 156 -8.98 11.42 11.56
N LYS A 157 -8.56 11.38 12.83
CA LYS A 157 -7.89 12.50 13.53
C LYS A 157 -6.38 12.53 13.28
N ARG A 158 -5.83 11.66 12.41
CA ARG A 158 -4.39 11.51 12.13
C ARG A 158 -3.55 11.16 13.36
N ASN A 159 -4.16 10.55 14.37
CA ASN A 159 -3.48 10.12 15.59
C ASN A 159 -3.05 8.66 15.46
N TRP A 160 -2.06 8.44 14.59
CA TRP A 160 -1.54 7.11 14.24
C TRP A 160 -1.00 6.36 15.46
N LYS A 161 -0.34 7.08 16.39
CA LYS A 161 0.19 6.49 17.63
C LYS A 161 -0.91 5.86 18.50
N THR A 162 -2.04 6.53 18.66
CA THR A 162 -3.19 5.97 19.41
C THR A 162 -3.82 4.81 18.65
N MET A 163 -3.98 4.92 17.33
CA MET A 163 -4.50 3.84 16.49
C MET A 163 -3.67 2.55 16.63
N PHE A 164 -2.34 2.64 16.49
CA PHE A 164 -1.44 1.50 16.64
C PHE A 164 -1.40 0.94 18.05
N LYS A 165 -1.53 1.79 19.08
CA LYS A 165 -1.66 1.33 20.48
C LYS A 165 -2.90 0.43 20.66
N ILE A 166 -4.01 0.77 20.01
CA ILE A 166 -5.24 -0.04 20.06
C ILE A 166 -5.07 -1.33 19.24
N LEU A 167 -4.53 -1.24 18.01
CA LEU A 167 -4.31 -2.40 17.14
C LEU A 167 -3.29 -3.40 17.69
N LYS A 168 -2.34 -2.95 18.53
CA LYS A 168 -1.42 -3.85 19.24
C LYS A 168 -2.15 -4.84 20.18
N ILE A 169 -3.30 -4.42 20.72
CA ILE A 169 -4.14 -5.25 21.60
C ILE A 169 -5.25 -5.92 20.78
N TRP A 170 -5.81 -5.20 19.80
CA TRP A 170 -6.98 -5.63 18.99
C TRP A 170 -6.61 -5.84 17.52
N GLY A 171 -5.55 -6.63 17.26
CA GLY A 171 -4.98 -6.77 15.93
C GLY A 171 -5.93 -7.37 14.88
N HIS A 172 -6.91 -8.17 15.29
CA HIS A 172 -7.93 -8.75 14.39
C HIS A 172 -8.86 -7.69 13.76
N LEU A 173 -8.98 -6.50 14.37
CA LEU A 173 -9.81 -5.40 13.87
C LEU A 173 -9.19 -4.61 12.70
N ILE A 174 -7.94 -4.91 12.32
CA ILE A 174 -7.18 -4.13 11.35
C ILE A 174 -7.82 -4.04 9.96
N ASN A 175 -8.61 -5.04 9.56
CA ASN A 175 -9.32 -5.05 8.27
C ASN A 175 -10.78 -4.63 8.39
N LEU A 176 -11.25 -4.32 9.60
CA LEU A 176 -12.65 -4.05 9.80
C LEU A 176 -13.00 -2.68 9.20
N VAL A 177 -13.92 -2.74 8.23
CA VAL A 177 -14.38 -1.55 7.53
C VAL A 177 -15.39 -0.81 8.39
N ASN A 178 -15.15 0.48 8.62
CA ASN A 178 -16.10 1.34 9.31
C ASN A 178 -17.43 1.35 8.55
N PRO A 179 -18.56 1.00 9.18
CA PRO A 179 -19.86 0.93 8.52
C PRO A 179 -20.38 2.30 8.05
N GLU A 180 -19.97 3.40 8.68
CA GLU A 180 -20.35 4.76 8.31
C GLU A 180 -19.53 5.29 7.13
N THR A 181 -18.21 5.15 7.18
CA THR A 181 -17.32 5.71 6.15
C THR A 181 -17.06 4.73 5.00
N GLY A 182 -17.24 3.43 5.23
CA GLY A 182 -16.90 2.35 4.31
C GLY A 182 -15.40 2.19 4.07
N LEU A 183 -14.56 2.72 4.98
CA LEU A 183 -13.10 2.70 4.93
C LEU A 183 -12.53 1.77 5.99
N ALA A 184 -11.38 1.16 5.69
CA ALA A 184 -10.57 0.41 6.65
C ALA A 184 -9.44 1.32 7.15
N PRO A 185 -8.77 1.02 8.28
CA PRO A 185 -7.65 1.81 8.78
C PRO A 185 -6.57 2.09 7.72
N ILE A 186 -6.26 1.11 6.87
CA ILE A 186 -5.29 1.27 5.76
C ILE A 186 -5.77 2.23 4.66
N HIS A 187 -7.07 2.32 4.43
CA HIS A 187 -7.64 3.30 3.50
C HIS A 187 -7.55 4.71 4.09
N GLU A 188 -7.83 4.90 5.38
CA GLU A 188 -7.71 6.20 6.04
C GLU A 188 -6.26 6.71 5.99
N ALA A 189 -5.27 5.82 6.21
CA ALA A 189 -3.85 6.14 6.05
C ALA A 189 -3.46 6.50 4.61
N ALA A 190 -4.00 5.77 3.62
CA ALA A 190 -3.79 6.05 2.19
C ALA A 190 -4.44 7.38 1.75
N ILE A 191 -5.64 7.70 2.24
CA ILE A 191 -6.32 8.99 1.97
C ILE A 191 -5.51 10.15 2.55
N ASP A 192 -4.90 9.94 3.71
CA ASP A 192 -4.06 10.94 4.38
C ASP A 192 -2.71 11.16 3.66
N GLY A 193 -2.28 10.21 2.83
CA GLY A 193 -0.95 10.20 2.23
C GLY A 193 0.15 9.91 3.25
N ASN A 194 -0.16 9.17 4.33
CA ASN A 194 0.82 8.82 5.35
C ASN A 194 1.44 7.46 5.07
N ASP A 195 2.50 7.46 4.25
CA ASP A 195 3.18 6.23 3.81
C ASP A 195 3.73 5.41 4.98
N LYS A 196 4.21 6.07 6.04
CA LYS A 196 4.70 5.39 7.24
C LYS A 196 3.60 4.60 7.95
N ALA A 197 2.41 5.19 8.07
CA ALA A 197 1.26 4.52 8.67
C ALA A 197 0.76 3.36 7.79
N VAL A 198 0.80 3.51 6.46
CA VAL A 198 0.47 2.41 5.53
C VAL A 198 1.46 1.25 5.69
N ILE A 199 2.77 1.54 5.68
CA ILE A 199 3.82 0.52 5.86
C ILE A 199 3.69 -0.18 7.22
N GLU A 200 3.46 0.58 8.29
CA GLU A 200 3.29 0.02 9.64
C GLU A 200 2.03 -0.85 9.73
N LEU A 201 0.89 -0.44 9.15
CA LEU A 201 -0.30 -1.28 9.06
C LEU A 201 -0.03 -2.58 8.28
N MET A 202 0.68 -2.49 7.15
CA MET A 202 1.06 -3.67 6.35
C MET A 202 2.05 -4.61 7.06
N SER A 203 2.72 -4.15 8.12
CA SER A 203 3.59 -5.00 8.94
C SER A 203 2.83 -5.93 9.90
N TYR A 204 1.54 -5.65 10.17
CA TYR A 204 0.69 -6.54 10.96
C TYR A 204 0.31 -7.75 10.13
N THR A 205 0.53 -8.95 10.67
CA THR A 205 0.26 -10.23 9.99
C THR A 205 -1.20 -10.41 9.56
N ALA A 206 -2.14 -9.75 10.25
CA ALA A 206 -3.57 -9.79 9.94
C ALA A 206 -4.01 -8.76 8.89
N CYS A 207 -3.15 -7.83 8.44
CA CYS A 207 -3.55 -6.80 7.49
C CYS A 207 -3.79 -7.36 6.08
N ASP A 208 -4.95 -7.09 5.49
CA ASP A 208 -5.28 -7.38 4.09
C ASP A 208 -5.26 -6.06 3.29
N PRO A 209 -4.21 -5.77 2.52
CA PRO A 209 -4.15 -4.54 1.73
C PRO A 209 -5.05 -4.56 0.49
N LEU A 210 -5.67 -5.70 0.17
CA LEU A 210 -6.68 -5.83 -0.89
C LEU A 210 -8.10 -5.59 -0.36
N VAL A 211 -8.25 -5.27 0.94
CA VAL A 211 -9.53 -4.85 1.50
C VAL A 211 -10.09 -3.72 0.65
N LYS A 212 -11.33 -3.88 0.19
CA LYS A 212 -11.98 -2.90 -0.70
C LYS A 212 -12.87 -1.96 0.10
N THR A 213 -12.94 -0.70 -0.32
CA THR A 213 -13.91 0.25 0.22
C THR A 213 -15.34 -0.26 -0.02
N LYS A 214 -16.15 -0.32 1.05
CA LYS A 214 -17.54 -0.82 0.97
C LYS A 214 -18.56 0.29 0.63
N LYS A 215 -18.23 1.55 0.94
CA LYS A 215 -18.89 2.79 0.51
C LYS A 215 -17.83 3.89 0.57
N PRO A 216 -17.74 4.84 -0.39
CA PRO A 216 -17.88 6.24 0.03
C PRO A 216 -18.26 7.25 -1.09
N ALA A 217 -18.76 8.42 -0.68
CA ALA A 217 -19.03 9.58 -1.54
C ALA A 217 -17.76 10.37 -1.96
N LYS A 218 -16.55 10.02 -1.48
CA LYS A 218 -15.31 10.82 -1.67
C LYS A 218 -14.15 10.16 -2.44
N VAL A 219 -13.96 8.83 -2.35
CA VAL A 219 -12.81 8.13 -2.99
C VAL A 219 -13.20 7.04 -4.00
N GLY A 220 -14.51 6.80 -4.20
CA GLY A 220 -15.03 5.77 -5.10
C GLY A 220 -15.20 4.41 -4.42
N HIS A 221 -16.26 3.70 -4.79
CA HIS A 221 -16.61 2.37 -4.26
C HIS A 221 -15.69 1.29 -4.84
N GLY A 222 -15.31 0.31 -4.02
CA GLY A 222 -14.58 -0.88 -4.46
C GLY A 222 -13.09 -0.67 -4.71
N LYS A 223 -12.52 0.44 -4.22
CA LYS A 223 -11.09 0.74 -4.37
C LYS A 223 -10.26 0.14 -3.25
N THR A 224 -9.00 -0.18 -3.52
CA THR A 224 -7.99 -0.59 -2.52
C THR A 224 -7.20 0.61 -1.99
N ALA A 225 -6.43 0.42 -0.92
CA ALA A 225 -5.53 1.45 -0.41
C ALA A 225 -4.50 1.92 -1.46
N ALA A 226 -3.94 1.00 -2.26
CA ALA A 226 -2.97 1.34 -3.30
C ALA A 226 -3.57 2.25 -4.39
N GLU A 227 -4.80 1.97 -4.83
CA GLU A 227 -5.51 2.78 -5.82
C GLU A 227 -5.86 4.17 -5.28
N ILE A 228 -6.09 4.29 -3.96
CA ILE A 228 -6.30 5.57 -3.29
C ILE A 228 -4.98 6.36 -3.20
N THR A 229 -3.88 5.73 -2.79
CA THR A 229 -2.56 6.38 -2.68
C THR A 229 -2.09 6.91 -4.04
N ALA A 230 -2.24 6.13 -5.11
CA ALA A 230 -1.91 6.57 -6.48
C ALA A 230 -2.72 7.82 -6.89
N SER A 231 -4.01 7.86 -6.56
CA SER A 231 -4.86 9.03 -6.82
C SER A 231 -4.44 10.26 -6.00
N GLN A 232 -3.82 10.07 -4.84
CA GLN A 232 -3.47 11.14 -3.91
C GLN A 232 -2.07 11.70 -4.15
N ALA A 233 -1.11 10.85 -4.54
CA ALA A 233 0.22 11.27 -4.98
C ALA A 233 0.15 12.25 -6.18
N VAL A 234 -0.74 11.98 -7.14
CA VAL A 234 -1.00 12.89 -8.28
C VAL A 234 -1.53 14.25 -7.80
N LYS A 235 -2.42 14.29 -6.81
CA LYS A 235 -2.93 15.55 -6.24
C LYS A 235 -1.86 16.31 -5.46
N SER A 236 -1.01 15.61 -4.70
CA SER A 236 0.07 16.22 -3.92
C SER A 236 1.14 16.84 -4.81
N ALA A 237 1.50 16.21 -5.93
CA ALA A 237 2.42 16.76 -6.93
C ALA A 237 1.88 18.05 -7.57
N ILE A 238 0.57 18.10 -7.83
CA ILE A 238 -0.12 19.32 -8.32
C ILE A 238 -0.18 20.40 -7.22
N HIS A 239 -0.43 19.99 -5.96
CA HIS A 239 -0.57 20.90 -4.81
C HIS A 239 0.74 21.64 -4.47
N TRP A 240 1.89 20.98 -4.61
CA TRP A 240 3.19 21.55 -4.26
C TRP A 240 3.62 22.67 -5.24
N ASN A 241 3.51 22.43 -6.55
CA ASN A 241 3.88 23.42 -7.57
C ASN A 241 3.02 24.71 -7.54
N LEU A 242 1.78 24.62 -7.07
CA LEU A 242 0.84 25.75 -7.08
C LEU A 242 1.01 26.69 -5.87
N ASN A 243 1.66 26.26 -4.78
CA ASN A 243 1.81 27.07 -3.57
C ASN A 243 2.90 28.16 -3.66
N GLU A 244 3.86 28.04 -4.58
CA GLU A 244 4.94 29.03 -4.81
C GLU A 244 4.48 30.23 -5.66
N SER A 245 3.42 30.10 -6.48
CA SER A 245 2.96 31.14 -7.41
C SER A 245 2.08 32.26 -6.80
N LYS A 246 1.92 32.30 -5.46
CA LYS A 246 0.98 33.19 -4.75
C LYS A 246 1.43 34.66 -4.70
N LYS A 247 1.34 35.40 -5.80
CA LYS A 247 1.30 36.87 -5.79
C LYS A 247 0.20 37.44 -6.68
N LYS A 248 -0.93 37.78 -6.04
CA LYS A 248 -2.01 38.74 -6.40
C LYS A 248 -2.23 39.05 -7.90
N TYR A 249 -3.39 38.68 -8.45
CA TYR A 249 -3.83 39.15 -9.76
C TYR A 249 -5.25 39.72 -9.80
N THR A 250 -5.39 40.76 -10.62
CA THR A 250 -6.55 41.63 -10.84
C THR A 250 -7.21 41.33 -12.20
N THR A 251 -8.38 41.92 -12.43
CA THR A 251 -9.41 41.65 -13.47
C THR A 251 -9.03 41.79 -14.98
N ALA A 252 -7.76 41.87 -15.35
CA ALA A 252 -7.29 41.92 -16.76
C ALA A 252 -6.67 40.56 -17.17
N PRO A 253 -6.52 40.23 -18.47
CA PRO A 253 -5.72 39.07 -18.88
C PRO A 253 -4.26 39.30 -18.48
N THR A 254 -3.89 38.81 -17.31
CA THR A 254 -2.54 38.91 -16.78
C THR A 254 -1.64 38.00 -17.61
N CYS A 255 -0.50 38.54 -18.06
CA CYS A 255 0.56 37.71 -18.65
C CYS A 255 0.94 36.67 -17.62
N VAL A 256 0.65 35.40 -17.91
CA VAL A 256 1.12 34.28 -17.10
C VAL A 256 2.37 33.75 -17.75
N ASP A 257 3.31 33.28 -16.92
CA ASP A 257 4.45 32.56 -17.44
C ASP A 257 3.97 31.30 -18.21
N PRO A 258 4.74 30.85 -19.20
CA PRO A 258 4.26 29.82 -20.14
C PRO A 258 4.09 28.45 -19.48
N GLY A 259 4.90 28.14 -18.45
CA GLY A 259 4.84 26.86 -17.75
C GLY A 259 3.56 26.75 -16.91
N THR A 260 3.22 27.78 -16.14
CA THR A 260 2.00 27.83 -15.34
C THR A 260 0.75 27.77 -16.22
N ALA A 261 0.74 28.47 -17.36
CA ALA A 261 -0.40 28.44 -18.29
C ALA A 261 -0.64 27.01 -18.83
N GLN A 262 0.43 26.29 -19.18
CA GLN A 262 0.34 24.92 -19.69
C GLN A 262 -0.15 23.94 -18.61
N LEU A 263 0.34 24.05 -17.38
CA LEU A 263 -0.10 23.19 -16.27
C LEU A 263 -1.60 23.34 -15.97
N ASN A 264 -2.12 24.58 -16.00
CA ASN A 264 -3.54 24.84 -15.82
C ASN A 264 -4.38 24.21 -16.94
N LEU A 265 -3.90 24.31 -18.19
CA LEU A 265 -4.54 23.72 -19.37
C LEU A 265 -4.55 22.19 -19.33
N MET A 266 -3.42 21.58 -18.97
CA MET A 266 -3.31 20.14 -18.77
C MET A 266 -4.28 19.65 -17.70
N TRP A 267 -4.48 20.41 -16.62
CA TRP A 267 -5.45 20.05 -15.57
C TRP A 267 -6.89 19.99 -16.11
N TYR A 268 -7.32 21.01 -16.87
CA TYR A 268 -8.66 21.04 -17.46
C TYR A 268 -8.93 19.83 -18.37
N VAL A 269 -7.95 19.51 -19.21
CA VAL A 269 -7.98 18.37 -20.12
C VAL A 269 -7.99 17.04 -19.34
N HIS A 270 -7.10 16.90 -18.37
CA HIS A 270 -6.97 15.69 -17.56
C HIS A 270 -8.19 15.40 -16.69
N GLU A 271 -8.79 16.43 -16.05
CA GLU A 271 -10.02 16.27 -15.29
C GLU A 271 -11.22 15.92 -16.18
N ALA A 272 -11.29 16.45 -17.40
CA ALA A 272 -12.34 16.08 -18.35
C ALA A 272 -12.24 14.60 -18.77
N ILE A 273 -11.00 14.09 -18.90
CA ILE A 273 -10.71 12.68 -19.19
C ILE A 273 -11.03 11.79 -17.98
N LEU A 274 -10.49 12.10 -16.78
CA LEU A 274 -10.61 11.27 -15.58
C LEU A 274 -12.05 11.11 -15.05
N ASN A 275 -12.90 12.11 -15.26
CA ASN A 275 -14.29 12.05 -14.81
C ASN A 275 -15.21 11.25 -15.76
N ASN A 276 -14.64 10.49 -16.71
CA ASN A 276 -15.37 9.79 -17.79
C ASN A 276 -16.29 10.73 -18.59
N SER A 277 -15.99 12.03 -18.62
CA SER A 277 -16.85 12.98 -19.32
C SER A 277 -16.59 12.95 -20.83
N ILE A 278 -15.39 12.59 -21.30
CA ILE A 278 -15.10 12.59 -22.74
C ILE A 278 -14.85 11.17 -23.27
N CYS A 279 -14.27 10.27 -22.48
CA CYS A 279 -13.89 8.93 -22.91
C CYS A 279 -14.36 7.84 -21.94
N ASP A 280 -14.71 6.66 -22.48
CA ASP A 280 -15.07 5.50 -21.67
C ASP A 280 -13.82 4.75 -21.18
N LYS A 281 -13.97 3.83 -20.22
CA LYS A 281 -12.93 3.19 -19.35
C LYS A 281 -11.67 2.59 -20.02
N THR A 282 -11.58 2.57 -21.35
CA THR A 282 -10.44 2.06 -22.13
C THR A 282 -9.39 3.14 -22.46
N TYR A 283 -9.60 4.39 -22.04
CA TYR A 283 -8.69 5.50 -22.36
C TYR A 283 -7.45 5.48 -21.46
N ASP A 284 -6.37 4.93 -21.99
CA ASP A 284 -5.14 4.72 -21.24
C ASP A 284 -4.24 5.97 -21.28
N SER A 285 -4.18 6.69 -20.16
CA SER A 285 -3.37 7.91 -20.03
C SER A 285 -1.86 7.70 -20.27
N LYS A 286 -1.39 6.46 -20.42
CA LYS A 286 0.01 6.08 -20.64
C LYS A 286 0.62 6.50 -21.99
N TYR A 287 -0.15 7.05 -22.92
CA TYR A 287 0.29 7.27 -24.31
C TYR A 287 0.60 8.72 -24.71
N TYR A 288 0.29 9.72 -23.88
CA TYR A 288 0.41 11.12 -24.29
C TYR A 288 1.68 11.74 -23.72
N ARG A 289 2.60 12.15 -24.61
CA ARG A 289 3.95 12.62 -24.26
C ARG A 289 4.05 14.14 -24.14
N SER A 290 2.96 14.86 -24.41
CA SER A 290 2.89 16.32 -24.39
C SER A 290 1.44 16.84 -24.38
N PHE A 291 1.24 18.12 -24.07
CA PHE A 291 -0.09 18.75 -24.16
C PHE A 291 -0.72 18.64 -25.57
N PRO A 292 0.02 18.92 -26.66
CA PRO A 292 -0.45 18.63 -28.02
C PRO A 292 -0.84 17.17 -28.22
N ASP A 293 -0.08 16.19 -27.70
CA ASP A 293 -0.42 14.78 -27.84
C ASP A 293 -1.72 14.43 -27.11
N MET A 294 -1.97 15.03 -25.92
CA MET A 294 -3.24 14.84 -25.19
C MET A 294 -4.43 15.39 -25.96
N GLU A 295 -4.30 16.59 -26.53
CA GLU A 295 -5.32 17.20 -27.38
C GLU A 295 -5.54 16.40 -28.67
N GLU A 296 -4.46 15.85 -29.25
CA GLU A 296 -4.54 14.95 -30.40
C GLU A 296 -5.26 13.66 -30.02
N GLY A 297 -5.00 13.14 -28.82
CA GLY A 297 -5.71 12.02 -28.24
C GLY A 297 -7.21 12.26 -28.13
N ILE A 298 -7.60 13.39 -27.53
CA ILE A 298 -9.01 13.79 -27.40
C ILE A 298 -9.64 13.88 -28.79
N PHE A 299 -8.98 14.57 -29.71
CA PHE A 299 -9.47 14.72 -31.06
C PHE A 299 -9.62 13.38 -31.77
N ASN A 300 -8.61 12.52 -31.70
CA ASN A 300 -8.64 11.18 -32.29
C ASN A 300 -9.70 10.30 -31.63
N PHE A 301 -9.93 10.40 -30.33
CA PHE A 301 -11.01 9.68 -29.66
C PHE A 301 -12.38 10.05 -30.24
N ILE A 302 -12.62 11.34 -30.41
CA ILE A 302 -13.89 11.85 -30.95
C ILE A 302 -14.01 11.51 -32.44
N ASN A 303 -12.91 11.63 -33.19
CA ASN A 303 -12.91 11.58 -34.64
C ASN A 303 -12.76 10.15 -35.20
N VAL A 304 -11.89 9.33 -34.62
CA VAL A 304 -11.57 7.95 -35.09
C VAL A 304 -12.58 6.94 -34.58
N ILE A 305 -13.09 7.09 -33.35
CA ILE A 305 -14.04 6.15 -32.76
C ILE A 305 -15.51 6.54 -33.09
N ASN A 306 -15.70 7.64 -33.85
CA ASN A 306 -17.01 8.19 -34.21
C ASN A 306 -17.91 8.46 -32.98
N ASN A 307 -17.31 8.74 -31.83
CA ASN A 307 -17.98 8.87 -30.54
C ASN A 307 -18.41 10.32 -30.23
N TRP A 308 -18.66 11.10 -31.28
CA TRP A 308 -19.02 12.52 -31.14
C TRP A 308 -20.36 12.72 -30.44
N GLU A 309 -21.28 11.76 -30.52
CA GLU A 309 -22.57 11.78 -29.80
C GLU A 309 -22.36 11.73 -28.28
N SER A 310 -21.44 10.87 -27.79
CA SER A 310 -21.11 10.85 -26.37
C SER A 310 -20.44 12.15 -25.92
N ALA A 311 -19.56 12.72 -26.75
CA ALA A 311 -18.95 14.01 -26.46
C ALA A 311 -19.99 15.14 -26.41
N ARG A 312 -20.97 15.14 -27.35
CA ARG A 312 -22.11 16.04 -27.37
C ARG A 312 -22.93 15.93 -26.09
N ASP A 313 -23.30 14.72 -25.69
CA ASP A 313 -24.14 14.49 -24.52
C ASP A 313 -23.44 14.95 -23.23
N SER A 314 -22.12 14.77 -23.16
CA SER A 314 -21.30 15.27 -22.05
C SER A 314 -21.17 16.78 -22.03
N VAL A 315 -20.97 17.42 -23.18
CA VAL A 315 -21.03 18.89 -23.29
C VAL A 315 -22.39 19.36 -22.78
N VAL A 316 -23.48 18.85 -23.36
CA VAL A 316 -24.86 19.19 -22.99
C VAL A 316 -25.07 19.06 -21.50
N LYS A 317 -24.56 17.99 -20.87
CA LYS A 317 -24.62 17.75 -19.42
C LYS A 317 -23.88 18.79 -18.59
N GLU A 318 -22.69 19.22 -19.00
CA GLU A 318 -21.91 20.23 -18.27
C GLU A 318 -22.49 21.64 -18.44
N ILE A 319 -23.00 21.93 -19.64
CA ILE A 319 -23.48 23.26 -20.00
C ILE A 319 -24.95 23.51 -19.64
N LYS A 320 -25.64 22.58 -18.95
CA LYS A 320 -27.07 22.64 -18.55
C LYS A 320 -27.54 23.92 -17.83
N ARG A 321 -26.62 24.78 -17.39
CA ARG A 321 -26.92 26.08 -16.75
C ARG A 321 -26.98 27.26 -17.73
N ILE A 322 -26.82 27.02 -19.03
CA ILE A 322 -26.96 28.02 -20.10
C ILE A 322 -28.42 28.07 -20.58
N ASP A 323 -28.74 29.07 -21.41
CA ASP A 323 -29.89 29.15 -22.29
C ASP A 323 -30.26 27.79 -22.92
N ALA A 324 -31.47 27.32 -22.58
CA ALA A 324 -32.00 26.04 -23.02
C ALA A 324 -32.08 25.91 -24.55
N ALA A 325 -32.33 27.00 -25.27
CA ALA A 325 -32.44 26.98 -26.73
C ALA A 325 -31.10 26.62 -27.40
N LYS A 326 -29.99 27.13 -26.88
CA LYS A 326 -28.64 26.84 -27.39
C LYS A 326 -28.20 25.41 -27.08
N ILE A 327 -28.61 24.89 -25.92
CA ILE A 327 -28.37 23.50 -25.55
C ILE A 327 -29.15 22.56 -26.45
N GLU A 328 -30.43 22.86 -26.70
CA GLU A 328 -31.28 22.11 -27.61
C GLU A 328 -30.70 22.11 -29.04
N ALA A 329 -30.17 23.24 -29.50
CA ALA A 329 -29.47 23.33 -30.79
C ALA A 329 -28.28 22.36 -30.87
N ILE A 330 -27.42 22.31 -29.84
CA ILE A 330 -26.28 21.37 -29.78
C ILE A 330 -26.79 19.92 -29.69
N GLN A 331 -27.78 19.65 -28.86
CA GLN A 331 -28.31 18.31 -28.62
C GLN A 331 -28.97 17.71 -29.88
N ASN A 332 -29.64 18.55 -30.68
CA ASN A 332 -30.33 18.16 -31.90
C ASN A 332 -29.43 18.11 -33.15
N THR A 333 -28.12 18.30 -32.99
CA THR A 333 -27.18 18.12 -34.10
C THR A 333 -27.19 16.67 -34.59
N ASN A 334 -27.32 16.51 -35.90
CA ASN A 334 -27.47 15.21 -36.59
C ASN A 334 -26.20 14.75 -37.29
N SER A 335 -25.12 15.53 -37.19
CA SER A 335 -23.82 15.21 -37.76
C SER A 335 -22.70 15.79 -36.91
N LYS A 336 -21.54 15.16 -37.00
CA LYS A 336 -20.31 15.60 -36.33
C LYS A 336 -19.92 17.04 -36.69
N ASP A 337 -20.01 17.39 -37.97
CA ASP A 337 -19.69 18.74 -38.45
C ASP A 337 -20.67 19.77 -37.88
N ALA A 338 -21.97 19.47 -37.88
CA ALA A 338 -22.98 20.34 -37.27
C ALA A 338 -22.75 20.52 -35.76
N PHE A 339 -22.33 19.45 -35.07
CA PHE A 339 -21.93 19.51 -33.67
C PHE A 339 -20.73 20.43 -33.44
N PHE A 340 -19.65 20.25 -34.19
CA PHE A 340 -18.44 21.08 -34.06
C PHE A 340 -18.69 22.55 -34.42
N GLN A 341 -19.47 22.82 -35.46
CA GLN A 341 -19.92 24.17 -35.79
C GLN A 341 -20.73 24.78 -34.65
N SER A 342 -21.66 24.03 -34.05
CA SER A 342 -22.46 24.50 -32.92
C SER A 342 -21.62 24.83 -31.69
N LEU A 343 -20.52 24.09 -31.42
CA LEU A 343 -19.58 24.43 -30.35
C LEU A 343 -18.85 25.75 -30.61
N ILE A 344 -18.30 25.94 -31.81
CA ILE A 344 -17.62 27.20 -32.13
C ILE A 344 -18.60 28.36 -32.14
N HIS A 345 -19.80 28.17 -32.70
CA HIS A 345 -20.85 29.18 -32.70
C HIS A 345 -21.25 29.57 -31.27
N LEU A 346 -21.52 28.59 -30.40
CA LEU A 346 -21.84 28.84 -28.98
C LEU A 346 -20.74 29.68 -28.32
N TYR A 347 -19.46 29.39 -28.61
CA TYR A 347 -18.32 30.12 -28.05
C TYR A 347 -18.35 31.58 -28.45
N THR A 348 -18.70 31.92 -29.70
CA THR A 348 -18.75 33.31 -30.18
C THR A 348 -19.92 34.13 -29.63
N THR A 349 -20.83 33.50 -28.88
CA THR A 349 -21.95 34.20 -28.24
C THR A 349 -21.58 34.79 -26.88
N GLU A 350 -22.57 35.10 -26.03
CA GLU A 350 -22.35 35.49 -24.61
C GLU A 350 -21.44 34.51 -23.85
N TYR A 351 -21.31 33.27 -24.32
CA TYR A 351 -20.43 32.24 -23.77
C TYR A 351 -18.96 32.63 -23.80
N TYR A 352 -18.52 33.38 -24.82
CA TYR A 352 -17.17 33.94 -24.92
C TYR A 352 -16.75 34.61 -23.61
N SER A 353 -17.62 35.50 -23.11
CA SER A 353 -17.33 36.30 -21.93
C SER A 353 -17.24 35.45 -20.67
N ARG A 354 -18.15 34.48 -20.51
CA ARG A 354 -18.26 33.60 -19.33
C ARG A 354 -17.10 32.62 -19.28
N LEU A 355 -16.83 31.93 -20.40
CA LEU A 355 -15.75 30.95 -20.49
C LEU A 355 -14.39 31.62 -20.29
N ASN A 356 -14.12 32.71 -21.02
CA ASN A 356 -12.83 33.39 -20.89
C ASN A 356 -12.66 34.06 -19.52
N LYS A 357 -13.75 34.49 -18.85
CA LYS A 357 -13.69 34.94 -17.46
C LYS A 357 -13.32 33.80 -16.53
N CYS A 358 -13.96 32.63 -16.67
CA CYS A 358 -13.63 31.43 -15.91
C CYS A 358 -12.15 31.05 -16.09
N LEU A 359 -11.65 31.05 -17.32
CA LEU A 359 -10.25 30.74 -17.62
C LEU A 359 -9.26 31.76 -17.03
N ARG A 360 -9.63 33.05 -16.95
CA ARG A 360 -8.81 34.10 -16.30
C ARG A 360 -8.83 34.00 -14.78
N GLU A 361 -10.00 33.74 -14.21
CA GLU A 361 -10.22 33.70 -12.77
C GLU A 361 -9.88 32.33 -12.18
N HIS A 362 -9.61 31.34 -13.04
CA HIS A 362 -9.25 29.99 -12.62
C HIS A 362 -8.06 30.09 -11.67
N PRO A 363 -8.23 29.71 -10.39
CA PRO A 363 -7.17 29.87 -9.42
C PRO A 363 -6.02 28.96 -9.85
N THR A 364 -4.84 29.54 -10.08
CA THR A 364 -3.56 28.81 -10.18
C THR A 364 -3.14 28.22 -8.82
N SER A 365 -4.09 28.03 -7.90
CA SER A 365 -3.87 27.62 -6.53
C SER A 365 -4.82 26.47 -6.17
N LEU A 366 -4.21 25.30 -6.02
CA LEU A 366 -4.69 24.06 -5.43
C LEU A 366 -5.95 23.40 -6.07
N PRO A 367 -5.90 22.09 -6.38
CA PRO A 367 -7.03 21.34 -6.93
C PRO A 367 -8.26 21.23 -6.01
N ASP A 368 -8.20 21.77 -4.79
CA ASP A 368 -9.31 21.77 -3.83
C ASP A 368 -10.18 23.06 -3.89
N VAL A 369 -9.76 24.09 -4.64
CA VAL A 369 -10.53 25.35 -4.83
C VAL A 369 -11.20 25.38 -6.21
N VAL A 370 -11.73 24.23 -6.65
CA VAL A 370 -12.49 24.18 -7.91
C VAL A 370 -13.84 24.84 -7.69
N THR A 371 -14.06 25.98 -8.33
CA THR A 371 -15.36 26.63 -8.28
C THR A 371 -16.41 25.78 -8.99
N LYS A 372 -17.69 25.90 -8.60
CA LYS A 372 -18.78 25.24 -9.34
C LYS A 372 -18.83 25.69 -10.81
N SER A 373 -18.30 26.87 -11.13
CA SER A 373 -18.10 27.37 -12.49
C SER A 373 -17.07 26.54 -13.25
N ASP A 374 -15.86 26.33 -12.73
CA ASP A 374 -14.77 25.60 -13.42
C ASP A 374 -15.21 24.20 -13.90
N LYS A 375 -15.99 23.47 -13.07
CA LYS A 375 -16.53 22.15 -13.43
C LYS A 375 -17.52 22.15 -14.58
N SER A 376 -18.14 23.30 -14.89
CA SER A 376 -19.20 23.43 -15.89
C SER A 376 -18.67 23.74 -17.29
N TYR A 377 -17.38 24.07 -17.43
CA TYR A 377 -16.76 24.51 -18.69
C TYR A 377 -15.65 23.57 -19.19
N ARG A 378 -15.16 22.63 -18.38
CA ARG A 378 -13.95 21.86 -18.67
C ARG A 378 -14.03 21.01 -19.95
N VAL A 379 -15.13 20.27 -20.16
CA VAL A 379 -15.27 19.42 -21.36
C VAL A 379 -15.36 20.30 -22.59
N TYR A 380 -16.13 21.37 -22.49
CA TYR A 380 -16.28 22.34 -23.56
C TYR A 380 -14.95 23.00 -23.95
N THR A 381 -14.16 23.44 -22.97
CA THR A 381 -12.82 24.01 -23.19
C THR A 381 -11.92 23.02 -23.93
N ALA A 382 -11.80 21.79 -23.42
CA ALA A 382 -10.97 20.76 -24.03
C ALA A 382 -11.37 20.49 -25.48
N LEU A 383 -12.67 20.39 -25.75
CA LEU A 383 -13.19 20.14 -27.10
C LEU A 383 -12.89 21.29 -28.06
N ILE A 384 -13.16 22.54 -27.70
CA ILE A 384 -12.82 23.67 -28.58
C ILE A 384 -11.32 23.73 -28.84
N ASN A 385 -10.51 23.48 -27.83
CA ASN A 385 -9.06 23.52 -27.99
C ASN A 385 -8.58 22.43 -28.96
N ALA A 386 -9.03 21.18 -28.78
CA ALA A 386 -8.79 20.08 -29.70
C ALA A 386 -9.24 20.39 -31.14
N LEU A 387 -10.40 21.03 -31.31
CA LEU A 387 -10.90 21.47 -32.62
C LEU A 387 -10.00 22.53 -33.27
N LEU A 388 -9.47 23.47 -32.50
CA LEU A 388 -8.58 24.50 -33.05
C LEU A 388 -7.23 23.92 -33.49
N PHE A 389 -6.70 22.95 -32.75
CA PHE A 389 -5.47 22.25 -33.13
C PHE A 389 -5.64 21.31 -34.32
N TYR A 390 -6.64 20.43 -34.26
CA TYR A 390 -6.72 19.25 -35.13
C TYR A 390 -8.00 19.17 -35.97
N GLY A 391 -9.00 20.00 -35.67
CA GLY A 391 -10.28 20.00 -36.38
C GLY A 391 -10.10 20.19 -37.87
N ASP A 392 -10.84 19.41 -38.66
CA ASP A 392 -10.96 19.56 -40.11
C ASP A 392 -12.43 19.31 -40.47
N PHE A 393 -13.20 20.40 -40.58
CA PHE A 393 -14.63 20.36 -40.88
C PHE A 393 -15.06 21.66 -41.57
N ASN A 394 -16.22 21.61 -42.23
CA ASN A 394 -16.72 22.75 -43.00
C ASN A 394 -16.88 24.01 -42.14
N GLY A 395 -16.37 25.14 -42.64
CA GLY A 395 -16.41 26.44 -41.95
C GLY A 395 -15.19 26.74 -41.07
N LEU A 396 -14.39 25.74 -40.69
CA LEU A 396 -13.13 25.96 -39.97
C LEU A 396 -11.97 26.10 -40.97
N LYS A 397 -11.50 27.32 -41.20
CA LYS A 397 -10.41 27.57 -42.16
C LYS A 397 -9.08 27.01 -41.63
N LYS A 398 -8.16 26.76 -42.58
CA LYS A 398 -6.77 26.40 -42.27
C LYS A 398 -6.11 27.47 -41.39
N GLN A 399 -5.04 27.07 -40.72
CA GLN A 399 -4.24 27.97 -39.88
C GLN A 399 -3.88 29.25 -40.63
N CYS A 400 -4.11 30.40 -39.99
CA CYS A 400 -3.80 31.70 -40.54
C CYS A 400 -2.29 31.90 -40.64
N THR A 401 -1.82 32.27 -41.83
CA THR A 401 -0.44 32.71 -42.06
C THR A 401 -0.31 34.22 -42.19
N GLU A 402 -1.43 34.93 -42.05
CA GLU A 402 -1.52 36.38 -42.23
C GLU A 402 -1.45 37.13 -40.89
N VAL A 403 -1.29 38.45 -40.98
CA VAL A 403 -1.34 39.31 -39.80
C VAL A 403 -2.79 39.45 -39.35
N THR A 404 -3.03 39.38 -38.04
CA THR A 404 -4.35 39.64 -37.47
C THR A 404 -4.28 40.71 -36.38
N TYR A 405 -5.44 41.25 -36.02
CA TYR A 405 -5.59 42.45 -35.21
C TYR A 405 -6.61 42.21 -34.10
N ARG A 406 -6.29 42.64 -32.87
CA ARG A 406 -7.23 42.64 -31.74
C ARG A 406 -7.09 43.96 -30.99
N GLY A 407 -8.17 44.72 -30.86
CA GLY A 407 -8.19 45.82 -29.90
C GLY A 407 -8.53 45.30 -28.52
N MET A 408 -7.97 45.96 -27.50
CA MET A 408 -8.21 45.62 -26.10
C MET A 408 -8.08 46.86 -25.26
N GLU A 409 -8.94 46.98 -24.25
CA GLU A 409 -8.81 48.00 -23.22
C GLU A 409 -7.91 47.48 -22.11
N LEU A 410 -6.79 48.17 -21.87
CA LEU A 410 -5.82 47.83 -20.81
C LEU A 410 -5.65 48.98 -19.84
N SER A 411 -5.54 48.66 -18.54
CA SER A 411 -5.10 49.64 -17.55
C SER A 411 -3.63 50.01 -17.77
N SER A 412 -3.20 51.17 -17.27
CA SER A 412 -1.78 51.58 -17.32
C SER A 412 -0.85 50.54 -16.69
N LYS A 413 -1.33 49.79 -15.69
CA LYS A 413 -0.59 48.71 -15.02
C LYS A 413 -0.46 47.48 -15.92
N ASP A 414 -1.54 47.07 -16.58
CA ASP A 414 -1.52 45.88 -17.44
C ASP A 414 -0.73 46.13 -18.73
N LEU A 415 -0.80 47.36 -19.26
CA LEU A 415 -0.02 47.77 -20.43
C LEU A 415 1.49 47.60 -20.21
N GLN A 416 1.98 47.84 -18.99
CA GLN A 416 3.41 47.70 -18.66
C GLN A 416 3.95 46.29 -18.93
N GLN A 417 3.11 45.25 -18.87
CA GLN A 417 3.51 43.86 -19.13
C GLN A 417 3.90 43.64 -20.61
N TYR A 418 3.44 44.51 -21.51
CA TYR A 418 3.64 44.39 -22.95
C TYR A 418 4.63 45.42 -23.53
N THR A 419 5.23 46.27 -22.70
CA THR A 419 6.13 47.34 -23.19
C THR A 419 7.55 46.84 -23.50
N LYS A 420 7.98 45.76 -22.84
CA LYS A 420 9.33 45.20 -23.00
C LYS A 420 9.39 44.31 -24.24
N VAL A 421 10.14 44.74 -25.26
CA VAL A 421 10.46 43.91 -26.43
C VAL A 421 11.26 42.67 -25.99
N GLY A 422 10.95 41.51 -26.57
CA GLY A 422 11.47 40.21 -26.17
C GLY A 422 10.72 39.57 -24.99
N ASN A 423 9.77 40.27 -24.36
CA ASN A 423 8.94 39.66 -23.33
C ASN A 423 8.07 38.55 -23.94
N LYS A 424 8.00 37.41 -23.26
CA LYS A 424 7.22 36.26 -23.70
C LYS A 424 6.14 35.95 -22.69
N PHE A 425 4.92 35.69 -23.16
CA PHE A 425 3.78 35.43 -22.29
C PHE A 425 2.77 34.53 -22.99
N SER A 426 1.99 33.81 -22.18
CA SER A 426 0.83 33.05 -22.67
C SER A 426 -0.45 33.78 -22.31
N TRP A 427 -1.42 33.75 -23.21
CA TRP A 427 -2.80 34.04 -22.86
C TRP A 427 -3.54 32.75 -22.58
N ILE A 428 -3.87 32.54 -21.31
CA ILE A 428 -4.66 31.37 -20.90
C ILE A 428 -5.98 31.34 -21.68
N PRO A 429 -6.82 32.40 -21.75
CA PRO A 429 -8.08 32.31 -22.46
C PRO A 429 -7.91 32.18 -23.98
N PHE A 430 -8.91 31.60 -24.63
CA PHE A 430 -9.05 31.69 -26.08
C PHE A 430 -9.06 33.16 -26.52
N THR A 431 -8.32 33.44 -27.59
CA THR A 431 -8.12 34.80 -28.08
C THR A 431 -8.68 34.92 -29.47
N SER A 432 -9.59 35.87 -29.67
CA SER A 432 -10.16 36.21 -30.97
C SER A 432 -9.46 37.41 -31.61
N SER A 433 -9.20 37.37 -32.91
CA SER A 433 -8.65 38.46 -33.70
C SER A 433 -9.34 38.56 -35.07
N SER A 434 -9.13 39.68 -35.76
CA SER A 434 -9.61 39.89 -37.13
C SER A 434 -8.45 39.99 -38.10
N ILE A 435 -8.62 39.54 -39.34
CA ILE A 435 -7.65 39.80 -40.42
C ILE A 435 -7.70 41.26 -40.89
N GLU A 436 -8.81 41.94 -40.65
CA GLU A 436 -9.01 43.33 -41.02
C GLU A 436 -8.82 44.22 -39.79
N GLU A 437 -7.90 45.19 -39.88
CA GLU A 437 -7.71 46.11 -38.76
C GLU A 437 -9.02 46.85 -38.44
N LYS A 438 -9.82 47.24 -39.43
CA LYS A 438 -11.08 47.98 -39.20
C LYS A 438 -12.16 47.17 -38.47
N SER A 439 -12.11 45.84 -38.57
CA SER A 439 -13.12 44.91 -38.06
C SER A 439 -12.72 44.30 -36.71
N ARG A 440 -11.74 44.91 -36.03
CA ARG A 440 -11.24 44.49 -34.71
C ARG A 440 -12.13 44.99 -33.57
N PHE A 441 -12.06 44.28 -32.44
CA PHE A 441 -12.60 44.76 -31.17
C PHE A 441 -12.10 46.16 -30.78
N PRO A 442 -12.91 47.01 -30.12
CA PRO A 442 -12.48 48.33 -29.66
C PRO A 442 -11.48 48.25 -28.49
N GLY A 443 -10.78 49.35 -28.22
CA GLY A 443 -9.86 49.46 -27.08
C GLY A 443 -8.73 50.48 -27.29
N ASN A 444 -8.10 50.87 -26.18
CA ASN A 444 -6.94 51.78 -26.12
C ASN A 444 -5.61 51.17 -26.60
N CYS A 445 -5.56 49.84 -26.76
CA CYS A 445 -4.42 49.11 -27.30
C CYS A 445 -4.82 48.31 -28.54
N LEU A 446 -3.90 48.24 -29.50
CA LEU A 446 -3.98 47.43 -30.71
C LEU A 446 -2.89 46.37 -30.69
N PHE A 447 -3.30 45.12 -30.55
CA PHE A 447 -2.43 43.96 -30.74
C PHE A 447 -2.39 43.57 -32.21
N ILE A 448 -1.17 43.41 -32.74
CA ILE A 448 -0.89 43.06 -34.12
C ILE A 448 -0.12 41.75 -34.10
N PHE A 449 -0.78 40.65 -34.45
CA PHE A 449 -0.20 39.30 -34.39
C PHE A 449 0.37 38.92 -35.75
N ASN A 450 1.65 38.59 -35.78
CA ASN A 450 2.32 38.03 -36.95
C ASN A 450 2.27 36.50 -36.89
N ASN A 451 1.39 35.90 -37.70
CA ASN A 451 1.20 34.45 -37.78
C ASN A 451 1.99 33.78 -38.92
N LYS A 452 2.93 34.50 -39.55
CA LYS A 452 3.71 33.96 -40.67
C LYS A 452 4.61 32.79 -40.26
N THR A 453 5.03 32.75 -39.01
CA THR A 453 5.80 31.63 -38.47
C THR A 453 4.87 30.44 -38.28
N LYS A 454 5.20 29.30 -38.90
CA LYS A 454 4.48 28.05 -38.66
C LYS A 454 4.59 27.71 -37.17
N CYS A 455 3.45 27.64 -36.50
CA CYS A 455 3.35 27.40 -35.07
C CYS A 455 2.08 26.59 -34.81
N GLN A 456 2.12 25.65 -33.86
CA GLN A 456 0.92 24.88 -33.51
C GLN A 456 -0.19 25.76 -32.93
N TRP A 457 0.17 26.91 -32.36
CA TRP A 457 -0.74 27.90 -31.78
C TRP A 457 -1.35 28.85 -32.83
N SER A 458 -1.11 28.63 -34.12
CA SER A 458 -1.67 29.46 -35.18
C SER A 458 -3.20 29.45 -35.14
N PRO A 459 -3.85 30.61 -35.28
CA PRO A 459 -5.29 30.70 -35.12
C PRO A 459 -6.00 30.11 -36.34
N ARG A 460 -7.26 29.70 -36.14
CA ARG A 460 -8.12 29.17 -37.20
C ARG A 460 -9.19 30.18 -37.56
N GLY A 461 -9.49 30.31 -38.85
CA GLY A 461 -10.56 31.20 -39.29
C GLY A 461 -11.91 30.59 -38.96
N ILE A 462 -12.74 31.32 -38.22
CA ILE A 462 -14.07 30.89 -37.77
C ILE A 462 -15.18 31.80 -38.27
N LYS A 463 -14.87 32.74 -39.18
CA LYS A 463 -15.83 33.71 -39.76
C LYS A 463 -17.16 33.07 -40.16
N ASP A 464 -17.12 31.92 -40.82
CA ASP A 464 -18.30 31.29 -41.42
C ASP A 464 -19.16 30.53 -40.37
N ILE A 465 -18.73 30.53 -39.10
CA ILE A 465 -19.38 29.86 -37.97
C ILE A 465 -19.73 30.86 -36.84
N SER A 466 -19.00 31.98 -36.77
CA SER A 466 -19.15 32.99 -35.73
C SER A 466 -20.51 33.69 -35.78
N GLU A 467 -21.06 34.05 -34.61
CA GLU A 467 -22.22 34.95 -34.51
C GLU A 467 -21.94 36.33 -35.15
N TYR A 468 -20.67 36.70 -35.31
CA TYR A 468 -20.23 37.96 -35.88
C TYR A 468 -19.56 37.78 -37.25
N GLU A 469 -20.35 37.42 -38.27
CA GLU A 469 -19.86 37.14 -39.64
C GLU A 469 -19.03 38.28 -40.26
N ASN A 470 -19.26 39.52 -39.84
CA ASN A 470 -18.58 40.70 -40.37
C ASN A 470 -17.16 40.91 -39.80
N GLU A 471 -16.80 40.23 -38.71
CA GLU A 471 -15.53 40.47 -38.01
C GLU A 471 -14.34 39.75 -38.65
N HIS A 472 -14.55 38.91 -39.67
CA HIS A 472 -13.50 38.11 -40.30
C HIS A 472 -12.63 37.39 -39.25
N GLU A 473 -13.31 36.73 -38.32
CA GLU A 473 -12.75 36.26 -37.07
C GLU A 473 -11.79 35.08 -37.22
N TYR A 474 -10.69 35.15 -36.48
CA TYR A 474 -9.69 34.12 -36.27
C TYR A 474 -9.53 33.85 -34.78
N LEU A 475 -9.61 32.58 -34.40
CA LEU A 475 -9.57 32.14 -33.00
C LEU A 475 -8.26 31.41 -32.72
N TYR A 476 -7.50 31.92 -31.75
CA TYR A 476 -6.32 31.26 -31.19
C TYR A 476 -6.75 30.25 -30.12
N PRO A 477 -6.09 29.07 -30.09
CA PRO A 477 -6.25 28.12 -29.00
C PRO A 477 -5.90 28.70 -27.63
N CYS A 478 -6.49 28.11 -26.60
CA CYS A 478 -6.29 28.44 -25.20
C CYS A 478 -4.82 28.18 -24.83
N GLY A 479 -4.13 29.15 -24.24
CA GLY A 479 -2.70 29.04 -23.91
C GLY A 479 -1.72 29.49 -25.01
N ALA A 480 -2.23 30.05 -26.12
CA ALA A 480 -1.38 30.54 -27.20
C ALA A 480 -0.23 31.43 -26.70
N TYR A 481 0.96 31.17 -27.24
CA TYR A 481 2.21 31.69 -26.72
C TYR A 481 2.80 32.76 -27.64
N PHE A 482 3.09 33.93 -27.07
CA PHE A 482 3.47 35.13 -27.81
C PHE A 482 4.77 35.73 -27.29
N GLU A 483 5.53 36.33 -28.22
CA GLU A 483 6.65 37.22 -27.89
C GLU A 483 6.37 38.63 -28.40
N VAL A 484 6.59 39.63 -27.55
CA VAL A 484 6.54 41.04 -27.92
C VAL A 484 7.71 41.37 -28.83
N THR A 485 7.45 41.64 -30.09
CA THR A 485 8.49 41.98 -31.08
C THR A 485 8.70 43.49 -31.22
N LYS A 486 7.67 44.29 -30.93
CA LYS A 486 7.72 45.74 -31.01
C LYS A 486 6.61 46.36 -30.17
N PHE A 487 6.90 47.50 -29.56
CA PHE A 487 5.93 48.33 -28.87
C PHE A 487 5.99 49.76 -29.42
N LYS A 488 4.85 50.36 -29.76
CA LYS A 488 4.74 51.79 -30.10
C LYS A 488 3.73 52.43 -29.16
N LYS A 489 4.21 53.36 -28.34
CA LYS A 489 3.36 54.11 -27.41
C LYS A 489 2.53 55.14 -28.18
N GLN A 490 1.30 55.34 -27.74
CA GLN A 490 0.45 56.45 -28.15
C GLN A 490 1.14 57.79 -27.87
N ILE A 491 1.20 58.67 -28.88
CA ILE A 491 1.79 60.02 -28.76
C ILE A 491 0.68 61.08 -28.60
N ASN A 492 -0.47 60.89 -29.27
CA ASN A 492 -1.63 61.79 -29.21
C ASN A 492 -2.86 61.11 -28.59
N HIS A 493 -3.76 61.88 -27.98
CA HIS A 493 -4.95 61.38 -27.28
C HIS A 493 -5.91 60.51 -28.14
N ASN A 494 -5.83 60.59 -29.48
CA ASN A 494 -6.65 59.82 -30.41
C ASN A 494 -5.95 58.57 -31.00
N ASP A 495 -4.64 58.42 -30.82
CA ASP A 495 -3.89 57.25 -31.33
C ASP A 495 -4.02 56.06 -30.37
N LYS A 496 -3.69 54.83 -30.80
CA LYS A 496 -3.70 53.65 -29.92
C LYS A 496 -2.27 53.23 -29.59
N ASN A 497 -2.07 52.53 -28.46
CA ASN A 497 -0.80 51.84 -28.23
C ASN A 497 -0.72 50.61 -29.12
N HIS A 498 0.34 50.44 -29.92
CA HIS A 498 0.47 49.28 -30.82
C HIS A 498 1.47 48.27 -30.25
N ILE A 499 1.02 47.04 -30.06
CA ILE A 499 1.81 45.92 -29.53
C ILE A 499 1.92 44.87 -30.63
N TYR A 500 3.12 44.61 -31.12
CA TYR A 500 3.38 43.64 -32.18
C TYR A 500 3.84 42.34 -31.55
N LEU A 501 3.16 41.26 -31.89
CA LEU A 501 3.38 39.93 -31.33
C LEU A 501 3.79 38.97 -32.45
N LYS A 502 4.66 38.01 -32.13
CA LYS A 502 4.85 36.81 -32.95
C LYS A 502 4.48 35.59 -32.13
N LEU A 503 3.90 34.59 -32.79
CA LEU A 503 3.75 33.28 -32.20
C LEU A 503 5.12 32.62 -32.02
N ILE A 504 5.28 31.93 -30.90
CA ILE A 504 6.46 31.14 -30.61
C ILE A 504 6.03 29.75 -30.13
N ASP A 505 6.70 28.73 -30.63
CA ASP A 505 6.51 27.38 -30.10
C ASP A 505 7.02 27.31 -28.65
N LEU A 506 6.47 26.35 -27.91
CA LEU A 506 6.94 26.06 -26.55
C LEU A 506 8.45 25.78 -26.57
N PRO A 507 9.24 26.36 -25.65
CA PRO A 507 10.64 26.02 -25.53
C PRO A 507 10.78 24.51 -25.30
N LYS A 508 11.74 23.89 -26.00
CA LYS A 508 12.05 22.45 -25.89
C LYS A 508 12.32 21.98 -24.45
N VAL A 509 12.52 22.90 -23.51
CA VAL A 509 12.80 22.69 -22.07
C VAL A 509 11.57 22.18 -21.30
N LEU A 510 10.34 22.35 -21.83
CA LEU A 510 9.14 21.72 -21.25
C LEU A 510 8.95 20.26 -21.67
N LYS A 511 9.58 19.81 -22.77
CA LYS A 511 9.61 18.38 -23.15
C LYS A 511 10.27 17.49 -22.08
N PRO A 512 11.37 17.88 -21.42
CA PRO A 512 11.88 17.21 -20.24
C PRO A 512 10.82 17.03 -19.15
N PHE A 513 10.07 18.08 -18.79
CA PHE A 513 9.02 17.98 -17.75
C PHE A 513 7.87 17.05 -18.15
N GLU A 514 7.46 17.05 -19.42
CA GLU A 514 6.49 16.09 -19.97
C GLU A 514 7.07 14.65 -19.94
N LEU A 515 8.32 14.46 -20.39
CA LEU A 515 9.03 13.18 -20.35
C LEU A 515 9.26 12.66 -18.92
N ILE A 516 9.42 13.58 -17.96
CA ILE A 516 9.66 13.33 -16.55
C ILE A 516 8.35 12.93 -15.88
N TYR A 517 7.26 13.67 -16.06
CA TYR A 517 5.95 13.31 -15.52
C TYR A 517 5.52 11.93 -16.02
N ASP A 518 5.68 11.67 -17.31
CA ASP A 518 5.32 10.40 -17.93
C ASP A 518 6.21 9.25 -17.48
N LYS A 519 7.53 9.44 -17.38
CA LYS A 519 8.43 8.39 -16.90
C LYS A 519 8.26 8.11 -15.42
N THR A 520 8.00 9.12 -14.60
CA THR A 520 7.82 8.95 -13.15
C THR A 520 6.48 8.25 -12.86
N LYS A 521 5.41 8.61 -13.58
CA LYS A 521 4.10 7.92 -13.51
C LYS A 521 4.15 6.51 -14.08
N LEU A 522 4.75 6.31 -15.27
CA LEU A 522 4.94 4.98 -15.86
C LEU A 522 5.82 4.08 -14.99
N ASN A 523 6.84 4.64 -14.32
CA ASN A 523 7.67 3.88 -13.39
C ASN A 523 6.90 3.52 -12.11
N TYR A 524 6.07 4.42 -11.57
CA TYR A 524 5.24 4.16 -10.40
C TYR A 524 4.13 3.14 -10.68
N ASP A 525 3.40 3.28 -11.79
CA ASP A 525 2.33 2.36 -12.17
C ASP A 525 2.89 0.97 -12.49
N ASN A 526 4.04 0.89 -13.17
CA ASN A 526 4.77 -0.37 -13.34
C ASN A 526 5.28 -0.93 -12.00
N LEU A 527 5.77 -0.08 -11.09
CA LEU A 527 6.14 -0.51 -9.73
C LEU A 527 4.95 -1.16 -9.02
N VAL A 528 3.77 -0.54 -9.08
CA VAL A 528 2.55 -1.02 -8.43
C VAL A 528 2.05 -2.29 -9.10
N LEU A 529 2.15 -2.40 -10.42
CA LEU A 529 1.83 -3.63 -11.16
C LEU A 529 2.78 -4.77 -10.81
N GLU A 530 4.09 -4.53 -10.77
CA GLU A 530 5.10 -5.53 -10.41
C GLU A 530 5.02 -5.87 -8.91
N TYR A 531 4.74 -4.89 -8.05
CA TYR A 531 4.42 -5.09 -6.64
C TYR A 531 3.23 -6.04 -6.50
N ASN A 532 2.14 -5.78 -7.21
CA ASN A 532 0.96 -6.64 -7.19
C ASN A 532 1.25 -8.04 -7.76
N LYS A 533 2.09 -8.19 -8.79
CA LYS A 533 2.49 -9.50 -9.33
C LYS A 533 3.29 -10.33 -8.32
N VAL A 534 4.08 -9.70 -7.45
CA VAL A 534 4.88 -10.40 -6.42
C VAL A 534 4.08 -10.64 -5.14
N TYR A 535 3.32 -9.63 -4.73
CA TYR A 535 2.59 -9.61 -3.46
C TYR A 535 1.36 -10.52 -3.50
N CYS A 536 0.62 -10.54 -4.61
CA CYS A 536 -0.64 -11.29 -4.72
C CYS A 536 -0.44 -12.82 -4.65
N PRO A 537 0.58 -13.43 -5.30
CA PRO A 537 0.86 -14.85 -5.18
C PRO A 537 1.33 -15.28 -3.77
N ILE A 538 2.11 -14.45 -3.07
CA ILE A 538 2.57 -14.75 -1.71
C ILE A 538 1.40 -14.73 -0.73
N ILE A 539 0.48 -13.77 -0.87
CA ILE A 539 -0.77 -13.74 -0.09
C ILE A 539 -1.65 -14.94 -0.42
N ALA A 540 -1.79 -15.29 -1.71
CA ALA A 540 -2.57 -16.45 -2.11
C ALA A 540 -1.99 -17.75 -1.51
N GLN A 541 -0.67 -17.91 -1.53
CA GLN A 541 0.01 -19.03 -0.87
C GLN A 541 -0.23 -19.04 0.64
N ARG A 542 -0.21 -17.89 1.29
CA ARG A 542 -0.49 -17.80 2.73
C ARG A 542 -1.91 -18.26 3.07
N ARG A 543 -2.92 -17.81 2.31
CA ARG A 543 -4.31 -18.25 2.48
C ARG A 543 -4.44 -19.77 2.38
N LEU A 544 -3.78 -20.39 1.39
CA LEU A 544 -3.77 -21.85 1.25
C LEU A 544 -3.14 -22.56 2.44
N VAL A 545 -2.08 -21.99 3.05
CA VAL A 545 -1.46 -22.53 4.27
C VAL A 545 -2.40 -22.42 5.47
N ASP A 546 -3.07 -21.28 5.63
CA ASP A 546 -4.00 -21.07 6.75
C ASP A 546 -5.23 -21.99 6.62
N GLU A 547 -5.83 -22.11 5.43
CA GLU A 547 -6.93 -23.04 5.13
C GLU A 547 -6.54 -24.52 5.34
N ALA A 548 -5.29 -24.89 5.02
CA ALA A 548 -4.78 -26.24 5.30
C ALA A 548 -4.58 -26.49 6.80
N ASN A 549 -4.15 -25.46 7.55
CA ASN A 549 -3.97 -25.54 8.99
C ASN A 549 -5.31 -25.69 9.73
N GLU A 550 -6.34 -24.96 9.32
CA GLU A 550 -7.71 -25.10 9.87
C GLU A 550 -8.25 -26.53 9.69
N ARG A 551 -8.13 -27.08 8.48
CA ARG A 551 -8.52 -28.49 8.20
C ARG A 551 -7.78 -29.49 9.10
N LEU A 552 -6.49 -29.27 9.37
CA LEU A 552 -5.73 -30.11 10.31
C LEU A 552 -6.23 -30.01 11.75
N HIS A 553 -6.60 -28.81 12.21
CA HIS A 553 -7.17 -28.60 13.53
C HIS A 553 -8.51 -29.33 13.69
N GLU A 554 -9.37 -29.29 12.67
CA GLU A 554 -10.64 -30.04 12.67
C GLU A 554 -10.42 -31.55 12.78
N LEU A 555 -9.53 -32.10 11.95
CA LEU A 555 -9.19 -33.53 11.98
C LEU A 555 -8.58 -33.94 13.33
N HIS A 556 -7.73 -33.10 13.90
CA HIS A 556 -7.16 -33.33 15.23
C HIS A 556 -8.24 -33.31 16.33
N SER A 557 -9.20 -32.40 16.25
CA SER A 557 -10.37 -32.36 17.13
C SER A 557 -11.22 -33.61 17.00
N GLU A 558 -11.46 -34.10 15.77
CA GLU A 558 -12.20 -35.33 15.51
C GLU A 558 -11.48 -36.56 16.08
N MET A 559 -10.16 -36.65 15.93
CA MET A 559 -9.35 -37.68 16.58
C MET A 559 -9.48 -37.61 18.11
N GLY A 560 -9.47 -36.40 18.68
CA GLY A 560 -9.66 -36.17 20.12
C GLY A 560 -11.00 -36.69 20.64
N ARG A 561 -12.10 -36.35 19.94
CA ARG A 561 -13.46 -36.81 20.29
C ARG A 561 -13.62 -38.33 20.23
N ASN A 562 -12.92 -38.98 19.31
CA ASN A 562 -13.02 -40.43 19.10
C ASN A 562 -11.93 -41.24 19.83
N ARG A 563 -10.99 -40.61 20.54
CA ARG A 563 -9.83 -41.28 21.16
C ARG A 563 -10.18 -42.38 22.18
N ASN A 564 -11.34 -42.27 22.82
CA ASN A 564 -11.80 -43.18 23.88
C ASN A 564 -12.67 -44.34 23.36
N TYR A 565 -12.37 -44.86 22.16
CA TYR A 565 -13.08 -46.00 21.57
C TYR A 565 -12.82 -47.33 22.30
N LYS A 566 -11.86 -47.37 23.24
CA LYS A 566 -11.63 -48.49 24.16
C LYS A 566 -12.25 -48.13 25.51
N LYS A 567 -13.30 -48.85 25.91
CA LYS A 567 -13.97 -48.66 27.20
C LYS A 567 -13.83 -49.92 28.03
N GLU A 568 -13.61 -49.78 29.33
CA GLU A 568 -13.72 -50.91 30.25
C GLU A 568 -15.20 -51.19 30.51
N ALA A 569 -15.66 -52.38 30.12
CA ALA A 569 -16.96 -52.88 30.49
C ALA A 569 -16.78 -53.97 31.55
N ALA A 570 -17.52 -53.83 32.65
CA ALA A 570 -17.60 -54.86 33.68
C ALA A 570 -18.41 -56.05 33.14
N GLU A 571 -17.74 -57.14 32.79
CA GLU A 571 -18.39 -58.41 32.45
C GLU A 571 -18.47 -59.28 33.72
N HIS A 572 -19.67 -59.73 34.06
CA HIS A 572 -19.87 -60.67 35.17
C HIS A 572 -19.50 -62.08 34.71
N LYS A 573 -18.32 -62.57 35.09
CA LYS A 573 -17.91 -63.95 34.83
C LYS A 573 -18.45 -64.85 35.93
N VAL A 574 -19.32 -65.78 35.55
CA VAL A 574 -19.94 -66.73 36.46
C VAL A 574 -19.16 -68.04 36.42
N SER A 575 -18.50 -68.41 37.52
CA SER A 575 -17.77 -69.68 37.64
C SER A 575 -18.39 -70.60 38.69
N LYS A 576 -18.30 -71.91 38.49
CA LYS A 576 -18.77 -72.93 39.45
C LYS A 576 -17.57 -73.44 40.25
N ILE A 577 -17.58 -73.21 41.55
CA ILE A 577 -16.56 -73.71 42.48
C ILE A 577 -17.15 -74.95 43.16
N ASN A 578 -16.59 -76.13 42.88
CA ASN A 578 -16.99 -77.37 43.55
C ASN A 578 -16.74 -77.27 45.06
N LEU A 579 -17.69 -77.75 45.84
CA LEU A 579 -17.63 -77.74 47.30
C LEU A 579 -16.95 -79.03 47.82
N PRO A 580 -16.31 -78.97 49.00
CA PRO A 580 -15.78 -80.15 49.68
C PRO A 580 -16.85 -81.25 49.87
N LYS A 581 -16.41 -82.51 49.94
CA LYS A 581 -17.30 -83.66 50.09
C LYS A 581 -18.12 -83.54 51.39
N GLY A 582 -19.44 -83.47 51.27
CA GLY A 582 -20.38 -83.30 52.39
C GLY A 582 -20.99 -81.90 52.47
N GLU A 583 -20.41 -80.91 51.79
CA GLU A 583 -20.97 -79.56 51.71
C GLU A 583 -21.88 -79.39 50.49
N THR A 584 -22.88 -78.52 50.64
CA THR A 584 -23.82 -78.20 49.57
C THR A 584 -24.23 -76.73 49.63
N ALA A 585 -24.59 -76.18 48.47
CA ALA A 585 -25.12 -74.84 48.32
C ALA A 585 -26.49 -74.88 47.63
N TYR A 586 -27.31 -73.85 47.86
CA TYR A 586 -28.53 -73.63 47.11
C TYR A 586 -28.32 -72.58 46.02
N HIS A 587 -28.69 -72.92 44.79
CA HIS A 587 -28.62 -72.00 43.65
C HIS A 587 -30.00 -71.76 43.05
N CYS A 588 -30.27 -70.52 42.63
CA CYS A 588 -31.45 -70.21 41.83
C CYS A 588 -31.18 -70.62 40.37
N ARG A 589 -32.06 -71.41 39.76
CA ARG A 589 -31.96 -71.83 38.34
C ARG A 589 -32.21 -70.67 37.38
N ASP A 590 -33.08 -69.74 37.76
CA ASP A 590 -33.47 -68.63 36.89
C ASP A 590 -32.48 -67.47 36.99
N CYS A 591 -31.96 -67.15 38.19
CA CYS A 591 -30.97 -66.08 38.39
C CYS A 591 -29.51 -66.54 38.28
N ASN A 592 -29.25 -67.85 38.20
CA ASN A 592 -27.92 -68.45 38.16
C ASN A 592 -26.96 -67.90 39.24
N THR A 593 -27.44 -67.77 40.49
CA THR A 593 -26.65 -67.22 41.62
C THR A 593 -26.78 -68.11 42.86
N THR A 594 -25.75 -68.13 43.71
CA THR A 594 -25.76 -68.88 44.97
C THR A 594 -26.56 -68.10 46.02
N CYS A 595 -27.67 -68.68 46.46
CA CYS A 595 -28.56 -68.05 47.43
C CYS A 595 -28.17 -68.43 48.86
N ASP A 596 -27.63 -69.63 49.09
CA ASP A 596 -27.21 -70.05 50.44
C ASP A 596 -26.02 -71.00 50.42
N TYR A 597 -25.05 -70.78 51.32
CA TYR A 597 -23.88 -71.62 51.54
C TYR A 597 -23.15 -71.24 52.86
N PRO A 598 -22.71 -72.20 53.69
CA PRO A 598 -22.96 -73.64 53.59
C PRO A 598 -24.40 -74.00 54.00
N CYS A 599 -25.03 -74.95 53.31
CA CYS A 599 -26.34 -75.47 53.71
C CYS A 599 -26.16 -76.58 54.77
N PRO A 600 -26.63 -76.40 56.01
CA PRO A 600 -26.34 -77.32 57.11
C PRO A 600 -27.18 -78.62 57.11
N GLU A 601 -28.23 -78.74 56.27
CA GLU A 601 -29.15 -79.88 56.35
C GLU A 601 -28.82 -81.04 55.38
N SER A 602 -28.73 -82.26 55.92
CA SER A 602 -28.67 -83.52 55.18
C SER A 602 -30.07 -83.98 54.71
N HIS A 603 -30.50 -83.46 53.57
CA HIS A 603 -31.23 -84.18 52.52
C HIS A 603 -32.67 -84.73 52.69
N MET A 604 -33.48 -84.44 53.73
CA MET A 604 -34.83 -85.07 53.80
C MET A 604 -36.09 -84.21 53.78
N TYR A 605 -36.07 -82.86 53.80
CA TYR A 605 -37.31 -82.06 53.69
C TYR A 605 -37.18 -80.85 52.76
N LEU A 606 -37.13 -81.09 51.45
CA LEU A 606 -37.06 -80.05 50.41
C LEU A 606 -38.27 -79.08 50.38
N GLU A 607 -39.40 -79.45 51.00
CA GLU A 607 -40.58 -78.57 51.04
C GLU A 607 -40.59 -77.60 52.22
N ARG A 608 -39.67 -77.75 53.19
CA ARG A 608 -39.66 -76.96 54.44
C ARG A 608 -38.26 -76.74 55.01
N CYS A 609 -37.24 -76.36 54.23
CA CYS A 609 -36.04 -75.79 54.89
C CYS A 609 -36.43 -74.44 55.51
N ARG A 610 -36.99 -74.48 56.72
CA ARG A 610 -37.46 -73.34 57.51
C ARG A 610 -36.28 -72.52 58.04
N PHE A 611 -35.08 -73.11 58.00
CA PHE A 611 -33.83 -72.55 58.49
C PHE A 611 -32.95 -71.94 57.39
N CYS A 612 -33.20 -72.24 56.11
CA CYS A 612 -32.46 -71.67 54.99
C CYS A 612 -33.20 -70.41 54.48
N ILE A 613 -32.90 -69.25 55.07
CA ILE A 613 -33.29 -67.88 54.61
C ILE A 613 -34.75 -67.47 54.95
N PRO A 614 -34.99 -66.26 55.48
CA PRO A 614 -36.33 -65.73 55.72
C PRO A 614 -37.02 -65.47 54.36
N CYS A 615 -37.69 -66.48 53.83
CA CYS A 615 -38.60 -66.35 52.71
C CYS A 615 -39.89 -65.73 53.23
N ALA A 616 -39.93 -64.40 53.35
CA ALA A 616 -41.20 -63.71 53.50
C ALA A 616 -42.03 -64.04 52.24
N GLU A 617 -43.17 -64.71 52.41
CA GLU A 617 -44.15 -64.97 51.34
C GLU A 617 -43.70 -65.93 50.21
N GLY A 618 -42.67 -66.76 50.45
CA GLY A 618 -42.25 -67.81 49.50
C GLY A 618 -41.28 -67.36 48.39
N ALA A 619 -40.84 -66.10 48.43
CA ALA A 619 -39.80 -65.56 47.56
C ALA A 619 -38.41 -65.59 48.24
N CYS A 620 -37.36 -65.92 47.48
CA CYS A 620 -35.98 -65.86 47.98
C CYS A 620 -35.53 -64.40 48.14
N THR A 621 -35.01 -64.02 49.31
CA THR A 621 -34.52 -62.67 49.59
C THR A 621 -33.10 -62.39 49.10
N LYS A 622 -32.34 -63.44 48.73
CA LYS A 622 -30.93 -63.30 48.29
C LYS A 622 -30.74 -63.23 46.77
N CYS A 623 -31.61 -63.86 45.97
CA CYS A 623 -31.48 -63.77 44.51
C CYS A 623 -32.07 -62.46 43.96
N ARG A 624 -31.43 -61.88 42.93
CA ARG A 624 -31.86 -60.59 42.34
C ARG A 624 -33.30 -60.61 41.81
N GLY A 625 -33.74 -61.75 41.28
CA GLY A 625 -35.10 -61.92 40.73
C GLY A 625 -36.18 -62.25 41.77
N LYS A 626 -35.85 -62.31 43.06
CA LYS A 626 -36.77 -62.73 44.15
C LYS A 626 -37.56 -64.00 43.82
N CYS A 627 -36.91 -64.96 43.17
CA CYS A 627 -37.54 -66.15 42.62
C CYS A 627 -38.15 -67.05 43.71
N TYR A 628 -39.21 -67.77 43.33
CA TYR A 628 -39.88 -68.73 44.20
C TYR A 628 -38.97 -69.91 44.57
N PHE A 629 -39.09 -70.47 45.78
CA PHE A 629 -38.16 -71.49 46.29
C PHE A 629 -38.04 -72.74 45.39
N LYS A 630 -39.10 -73.14 44.67
CA LYS A 630 -39.05 -74.27 43.71
C LYS A 630 -38.06 -74.06 42.56
N ARG A 631 -37.67 -72.82 42.29
CA ARG A 631 -36.64 -72.46 41.32
C ARG A 631 -35.23 -72.65 41.84
N HIS A 632 -35.07 -72.99 43.12
CA HIS A 632 -33.78 -73.23 43.74
C HIS A 632 -33.50 -74.73 43.82
N THR A 633 -32.25 -75.10 43.54
CA THR A 633 -31.80 -76.49 43.60
C THR A 633 -30.53 -76.59 44.43
N LYS A 634 -30.40 -77.71 45.12
CA LYS A 634 -29.25 -78.02 45.95
C LYS A 634 -28.15 -78.60 45.07
N THR A 635 -26.95 -78.03 45.11
CA THR A 635 -25.79 -78.48 44.33
C THR A 635 -24.57 -78.66 45.21
N ASN A 636 -23.62 -79.45 44.71
CA ASN A 636 -22.29 -79.65 45.28
C ASN A 636 -21.27 -78.61 44.77
N PHE A 637 -21.73 -77.49 44.22
CA PHE A 637 -20.89 -76.37 43.79
C PHE A 637 -21.57 -75.05 44.21
N LYS A 638 -20.77 -74.02 44.49
CA LYS A 638 -21.25 -72.64 44.60
C LYS A 638 -20.91 -71.86 43.33
N ILE A 639 -21.82 -71.00 42.93
CA ILE A 639 -21.62 -70.01 41.87
C ILE A 639 -20.87 -68.82 42.46
N HIS A 640 -19.73 -68.50 41.88
CA HIS A 640 -18.91 -67.34 42.19
C HIS A 640 -19.01 -66.36 41.02
N GLU A 641 -19.54 -65.17 41.30
CA GLU A 641 -19.56 -64.04 40.36
C GLU A 641 -18.28 -63.24 40.58
N GLU A 642 -17.41 -63.21 39.57
CA GLU A 642 -16.26 -62.32 39.52
C GLU A 642 -16.55 -61.23 38.50
N VAL A 643 -16.41 -59.96 38.90
CA VAL A 643 -16.48 -58.84 37.96
C VAL A 643 -15.12 -58.74 37.29
N VAL A 644 -15.05 -59.12 36.02
CA VAL A 644 -13.82 -59.01 35.23
C VAL A 644 -13.98 -57.79 34.33
N ASN A 645 -13.10 -56.80 34.50
CA ASN A 645 -13.05 -55.66 33.59
C ASN A 645 -12.49 -56.14 32.25
N ARG A 646 -13.30 -56.10 31.20
CA ARG A 646 -12.87 -56.39 29.84
C ARG A 646 -12.90 -55.12 29.02
N THR A 647 -11.83 -54.86 28.27
CA THR A 647 -11.82 -53.77 27.30
C THR A 647 -12.74 -54.13 26.13
N VAL A 648 -13.82 -53.37 25.97
CA VAL A 648 -14.72 -53.43 24.82
C VAL A 648 -14.34 -52.33 23.85
N ILE A 649 -14.27 -52.68 22.57
CA ILE A 649 -13.94 -51.76 21.47
C ILE A 649 -15.24 -51.30 20.83
N ASP A 650 -15.47 -49.99 20.83
CA ASP A 650 -16.55 -49.34 20.07
C ASP A 650 -16.15 -49.26 18.60
N VAL A 651 -16.60 -50.23 17.80
CA VAL A 651 -16.20 -50.39 16.38
C VAL A 651 -16.53 -49.15 15.53
N PRO A 652 -17.72 -48.52 15.63
CA PRO A 652 -18.00 -47.25 14.96
C PRO A 652 -17.03 -46.11 15.33
N MET A 653 -16.74 -45.92 16.62
CA MET A 653 -15.80 -44.87 17.05
C MET A 653 -14.37 -45.13 16.59
N ARG A 654 -13.93 -46.39 16.63
CA ARG A 654 -12.62 -46.81 16.11
C ARG A 654 -12.50 -46.50 14.62
N THR A 655 -13.53 -46.83 13.84
CA THR A 655 -13.54 -46.58 12.40
C THR A 655 -13.44 -45.08 12.08
N LYS A 656 -14.15 -44.24 12.84
CA LYS A 656 -14.05 -42.77 12.71
C LYS A 656 -12.66 -42.24 13.09
N TYR A 657 -12.08 -42.77 14.17
CA TYR A 657 -10.73 -42.41 14.58
C TYR A 657 -9.67 -42.77 13.53
N GLU A 658 -9.69 -44.00 13.02
CA GLU A 658 -8.73 -44.48 12.01
C GLU A 658 -8.88 -43.72 10.67
N ALA A 659 -10.10 -43.37 10.28
CA ALA A 659 -10.36 -42.53 9.11
C ALA A 659 -9.82 -41.09 9.29
N ALA A 660 -10.11 -40.45 10.43
CA ALA A 660 -9.61 -39.11 10.75
C ALA A 660 -8.07 -39.08 10.83
N GLU A 661 -7.45 -40.11 11.42
CA GLU A 661 -5.98 -40.26 11.47
C GLU A 661 -5.35 -40.40 10.08
N THR A 662 -5.97 -41.21 9.21
CA THR A 662 -5.49 -41.40 7.83
C THR A 662 -5.57 -40.09 7.04
N ASN A 663 -6.69 -39.37 7.15
CA ASN A 663 -6.88 -38.06 6.52
C ASN A 663 -5.90 -37.02 7.06
N TYR A 664 -5.68 -37.00 8.38
CA TYR A 664 -4.72 -36.10 9.04
C TYR A 664 -3.31 -36.30 8.49
N ARG A 665 -2.85 -37.55 8.33
CA ARG A 665 -1.52 -37.83 7.75
C ARG A 665 -1.39 -37.32 6.32
N SER A 666 -2.40 -37.56 5.48
CA SER A 666 -2.41 -37.09 4.10
C SER A 666 -2.39 -35.55 4.02
N GLN A 667 -3.28 -34.88 4.74
CA GLN A 667 -3.38 -33.42 4.71
C GLN A 667 -2.19 -32.74 5.39
N ASN A 668 -1.56 -33.38 6.36
CA ASN A 668 -0.36 -32.83 6.99
C ASN A 668 0.80 -32.77 6.00
N VAL A 669 0.97 -33.77 5.12
CA VAL A 669 1.98 -33.71 4.06
C VAL A 669 1.73 -32.54 3.09
N GLU A 670 0.47 -32.32 2.70
CA GLU A 670 0.07 -31.17 1.89
C GLU A 670 0.37 -29.84 2.60
N TYR A 671 -0.03 -29.71 3.86
CA TYR A 671 0.26 -28.53 4.69
C TYR A 671 1.76 -28.26 4.80
N GLN A 672 2.59 -29.27 5.10
CA GLN A 672 4.05 -29.08 5.19
C GLN A 672 4.65 -28.64 3.85
N THR A 673 4.13 -29.15 2.73
CA THR A 673 4.58 -28.76 1.39
C THR A 673 4.20 -27.31 1.08
N LEU A 674 2.95 -26.91 1.37
CA LEU A 674 2.48 -25.53 1.19
C LEU A 674 3.25 -24.56 2.09
N LYS A 675 3.48 -24.94 3.35
CA LYS A 675 4.23 -24.15 4.32
C LYS A 675 5.68 -23.95 3.88
N LEU A 676 6.37 -25.01 3.46
CA LEU A 676 7.75 -24.93 2.97
C LEU A 676 7.85 -24.04 1.72
N ASN A 677 6.92 -24.18 0.78
CA ASN A 677 6.87 -23.31 -0.40
C ASN A 677 6.64 -21.85 -0.02
N TRP A 678 5.74 -21.58 0.92
CA TRP A 678 5.49 -20.23 1.43
C TRP A 678 6.73 -19.65 2.12
N GLU A 679 7.36 -20.38 3.05
CA GLU A 679 8.59 -19.94 3.76
C GLU A 679 9.75 -19.69 2.78
N THR A 680 9.86 -20.51 1.74
CA THR A 680 10.86 -20.38 0.66
C THR A 680 10.58 -19.18 -0.26
N ASN A 681 9.37 -18.65 -0.29
CA ASN A 681 9.08 -17.41 -1.03
C ASN A 681 9.06 -16.18 -0.10
N PHE A 682 8.69 -16.37 1.16
CA PHE A 682 8.56 -15.31 2.16
C PHE A 682 9.90 -14.64 2.48
N HIS A 683 11.02 -15.36 2.50
CA HIS A 683 12.33 -14.74 2.74
C HIS A 683 12.79 -13.79 1.62
N LYS A 684 12.18 -13.86 0.42
CA LYS A 684 12.43 -12.90 -0.67
C LYS A 684 11.67 -11.58 -0.44
N PHE A 685 10.67 -11.60 0.44
CA PHE A 685 9.76 -10.48 0.70
C PHE A 685 10.44 -9.26 1.35
N PRO A 686 11.28 -9.39 2.39
CA PRO A 686 11.96 -8.23 2.98
C PRO A 686 12.90 -7.56 1.98
N LYS A 687 13.60 -8.34 1.15
CA LYS A 687 14.51 -7.81 0.13
C LYS A 687 13.74 -7.08 -0.98
N ALA A 688 12.63 -7.65 -1.46
CA ALA A 688 11.75 -6.98 -2.42
C ALA A 688 11.19 -5.67 -1.83
N THR A 689 10.70 -5.69 -0.59
CA THR A 689 10.17 -4.51 0.12
C THR A 689 11.24 -3.44 0.26
N GLN A 690 12.46 -3.81 0.63
CA GLN A 690 13.58 -2.89 0.75
C GLN A 690 13.95 -2.24 -0.59
N LEU A 691 13.97 -3.02 -1.69
CA LEU A 691 14.21 -2.52 -3.04
C LEU A 691 13.11 -1.54 -3.48
N ILE A 692 11.85 -1.86 -3.17
CA ILE A 692 10.69 -1.01 -3.48
C ILE A 692 10.74 0.30 -2.68
N THR A 693 11.04 0.26 -1.38
CA THR A 693 11.21 1.46 -0.55
C THR A 693 12.32 2.35 -1.09
N LYS A 694 13.48 1.76 -1.41
CA LYS A 694 14.61 2.47 -2.02
C LYS A 694 14.24 3.09 -3.36
N MET A 695 13.57 2.36 -4.23
CA MET A 695 13.08 2.88 -5.52
C MET A 695 12.08 4.02 -5.32
N THR A 696 11.21 3.94 -4.30
CA THR A 696 10.24 4.99 -3.96
C THR A 696 10.95 6.25 -3.45
N GLU A 697 11.93 6.08 -2.55
CA GLU A 697 12.75 7.18 -2.04
C GLU A 697 13.56 7.86 -3.14
N SER A 698 14.20 7.10 -4.03
CA SER A 698 14.91 7.65 -5.19
C SER A 698 13.98 8.34 -6.19
N THR A 699 12.76 7.83 -6.37
CA THR A 699 11.74 8.47 -7.21
C THR A 699 11.25 9.78 -6.58
N GLN A 700 11.10 9.82 -5.26
CA GLN A 700 10.77 11.04 -4.50
C GLN A 700 11.93 12.04 -4.54
N GLN A 701 13.18 11.58 -4.44
CA GLN A 701 14.36 12.43 -4.61
C GLN A 701 14.43 13.01 -6.02
N LEU A 702 14.16 12.21 -7.06
CA LEU A 702 14.02 12.68 -8.43
C LEU A 702 12.94 13.76 -8.54
N ALA A 703 11.76 13.54 -7.95
CA ALA A 703 10.69 14.53 -7.92
C ALA A 703 11.12 15.83 -7.22
N ASN A 704 11.90 15.73 -6.14
CA ASN A 704 12.41 16.89 -5.40
C ASN A 704 13.48 17.65 -6.18
N ILE A 705 14.44 16.94 -6.82
CA ILE A 705 15.49 17.53 -7.68
C ILE A 705 14.84 18.30 -8.84
N LEU A 706 13.80 17.71 -9.44
CA LEU A 706 13.06 18.30 -10.55
C LEU A 706 12.12 19.44 -10.12
N GLY A 707 11.86 19.58 -8.82
CA GLY A 707 11.04 20.63 -8.23
C GLY A 707 11.81 21.87 -7.78
N VAL A 708 13.14 21.87 -7.80
CA VAL A 708 13.94 23.05 -7.39
C VAL A 708 13.88 24.14 -8.46
N ASN A 709 12.89 25.03 -8.36
CA ASN A 709 12.95 26.37 -8.98
C ASN A 709 13.73 27.30 -8.04
N ASP A 710 15.03 27.10 -7.93
CA ASP A 710 15.92 28.17 -7.49
C ASP A 710 16.23 29.02 -8.74
N ASP A 711 16.17 30.35 -8.64
CA ASP A 711 16.62 31.22 -9.74
C ASP A 711 18.10 30.96 -10.09
N ASN A 712 18.86 30.32 -9.18
CA ASN A 712 20.22 29.82 -9.39
C ASN A 712 20.30 28.38 -9.95
N ALA A 713 19.19 27.64 -10.08
CA ALA A 713 19.19 26.26 -10.58
C ALA A 713 19.66 26.16 -12.05
N TRP A 714 19.55 27.26 -12.81
CA TRP A 714 20.11 27.36 -14.16
C TRP A 714 21.64 27.37 -14.17
N ASP A 715 22.28 27.84 -13.09
CA ASP A 715 23.75 27.89 -12.97
C ASP A 715 24.34 26.54 -12.53
N ASN A 716 23.54 25.64 -11.93
CA ASN A 716 23.94 24.30 -11.48
C ASN A 716 23.25 23.16 -12.26
N TRP A 717 22.91 23.40 -13.53
CA TRP A 717 22.26 22.42 -14.39
C TRP A 717 23.05 21.10 -14.52
N ASP A 718 24.38 21.19 -14.58
CA ASP A 718 25.24 20.00 -14.71
C ASP A 718 25.18 19.08 -13.47
N ASP A 719 25.16 19.64 -12.26
CA ASP A 719 25.02 18.88 -11.02
C ASP A 719 23.64 18.22 -10.90
N THR A 720 22.60 18.92 -11.37
CA THR A 720 21.22 18.41 -11.43
C THR A 720 21.11 17.23 -12.40
N VAL A 721 21.78 17.30 -13.55
CA VAL A 721 21.85 16.21 -14.53
C VAL A 721 22.63 15.01 -13.99
N ILE A 722 23.70 15.23 -13.22
CA ILE A 722 24.49 14.16 -12.58
C ILE A 722 23.63 13.42 -11.55
N GLN A 723 23.00 14.13 -10.62
CA GLN A 723 22.12 13.53 -9.61
C GLN A 723 20.94 12.76 -10.24
N PHE A 724 20.39 13.27 -11.35
CA PHE A 724 19.37 12.59 -12.12
C PHE A 724 19.88 11.27 -12.73
N SER A 725 21.11 11.27 -13.27
CA SER A 725 21.73 10.08 -13.85
C SER A 725 22.02 8.99 -12.81
N GLU A 726 22.42 9.39 -11.59
CA GLU A 726 22.69 8.49 -10.47
C GLU A 726 21.40 7.84 -9.97
N CYS A 727 20.35 8.63 -9.73
CA CYS A 727 19.04 8.11 -9.31
C CYS A 727 18.43 7.16 -10.37
N ARG A 728 18.58 7.48 -11.66
CA ARG A 728 18.12 6.61 -12.75
C ARG A 728 18.88 5.28 -12.77
N SER A 729 20.21 5.32 -12.66
CA SER A 729 21.04 4.11 -12.67
C SER A 729 20.70 3.19 -11.51
N PHE A 730 20.42 3.78 -10.34
CA PHE A 730 20.00 3.05 -9.15
C PHE A 730 18.63 2.36 -9.29
N VAL A 731 17.66 3.03 -9.93
CA VAL A 731 16.35 2.41 -10.23
C VAL A 731 16.50 1.21 -11.18
N GLU A 732 17.37 1.31 -12.19
CA GLU A 732 17.64 0.18 -13.10
C GLU A 732 18.41 -0.96 -12.40
N GLU A 733 19.30 -0.65 -11.46
CA GLU A 733 19.99 -1.64 -10.63
C GLU A 733 19.00 -2.41 -9.72
N CYS A 734 18.06 -1.70 -9.09
CA CYS A 734 17.01 -2.33 -8.30
C CYS A 734 16.09 -3.20 -9.16
N ARG A 735 15.77 -2.80 -10.40
CA ARG A 735 15.03 -3.64 -11.37
C ARG A 735 15.80 -4.90 -11.74
N PHE A 736 17.09 -4.77 -12.01
CA PHE A 736 17.95 -5.91 -12.30
C PHE A 736 17.98 -6.89 -11.13
N GLU A 737 18.14 -6.40 -9.89
CA GLU A 737 18.08 -7.22 -8.68
C GLU A 737 16.71 -7.91 -8.51
N MET A 738 15.61 -7.23 -8.79
CA MET A 738 14.27 -7.84 -8.77
C MET A 738 14.14 -8.98 -9.80
N SER A 739 14.67 -8.82 -11.00
CA SER A 739 14.68 -9.89 -12.00
C SER A 739 15.53 -11.09 -11.56
N GLN A 740 16.68 -10.86 -10.92
CA GLN A 740 17.51 -11.95 -10.37
C GLN A 740 16.81 -12.73 -9.25
N LEU A 741 15.85 -12.12 -8.54
CA LEU A 741 15.04 -12.79 -7.53
C LEU A 741 13.89 -13.63 -8.13
N GLY A 742 13.72 -13.60 -9.47
CA GLY A 742 12.62 -14.22 -10.20
C GLY A 742 11.29 -13.48 -10.02
N LEU A 743 11.37 -12.16 -9.75
CA LEU A 743 10.22 -11.30 -9.48
C LEU A 743 9.82 -10.43 -10.68
N MET A 744 10.66 -10.37 -11.71
CA MET A 744 10.47 -9.78 -13.04
C MET A 744 10.96 -10.76 -14.09
#